data_AF-A0AAV6B7D2-F1
#
_entry.id   AF-A0AAV6B7D2-F1
#
_cell.length_a   1.000
_cell.length_b   1.000
_cell.length_c   1.000
_cell.angle_alpha   90.00
_cell.angle_beta   90.00
_cell.angle_gamma   90.00
#
_symmetry.space_group_name_H-M   'P 1'
#
loop_
_entity.id
_entity.type
_entity.pdbx_description
1 polymer ?
#
loop_
_entity_poly.entity_id
_entity_poly.type
_entity_poly.pdbx_seq_one_letter_code
_entity_poly.pdbx_strand_id
1 'polypeptide(L)'
;MVLLSIGTVHAPAAATLFSFTNTLNRFAAASGPGSLIYHDPAASGWGPALTAFGRASSFGLPAMTGGDPDVMRFPAATAQQGYRLMHAAPANGPYGESSGRISNYTLVTDVLYPPASDGRWRALYQTETNNANDAEFYVRDLPSGGIGINNIYHGSIRPNVWHRIAIVMQAAPGEGKCQRFIDGQFVGGIGSTGSALDLRWALDQALLLFTENDGETAEGYVSSIYFADRAMTMEEIAALGGAHAGGALTPGAPPQPLPQQMPRRVGVIGHRGGFFCCAPDNTLAAVRRAISNNVPVIEIDTRLSAEGVAVLMHDSTVDRTTDGTGTVASKTVAQLKTLDAGSSFSPEFAGERVPTVAEVMIEAKGKMILYFDLKVPGQINAITNALAQAGFDPNDCWFWVYNNSSDAASIRARLPNAKIIWEPAGNAFSDPNFGNTMRSIGVWGFDLGVYYGTVNSAFLRSAKEQGFVVSIYTILDPDTMVRNAALGVDYMETDFPQIMNAIQPPQFDAASGPTPTNGAANVSPSPLLTWVAGSNSTAHRVYFDTDPAPAFIRQQTNDLVTLSNLALNTTYYWRVDEVTTSGIVTGQVWSFTVSAIPAATNAVYEWTFDSRNLSAAIGNGEMEYADGATAGLTAFGTTDGVSVPHIGGRPAGYLRVPAFAGVGNGYLLTFNDSGPNGGGAYINRYTVIFDVLVPGSLNYLPFFNTNPENANDADFYLVPDGGVGIGTGGYSAPGTIALNMWHRVAFVGDLVANQLRFYVNGTLVKQNNLSGLLDGRWSLYSNVDGGPDLLLFNEGDTSGQYTHEVYVSSIAFIDRALTAGELAALGGAKAAGIFVQPLAIARSGASITVHWENSSGVRLQKTTTLSSPNWQDVPGTVGTNTFSEATASSGFYRLVGP
;
A
#
# COMPACT_ATOMS: atom_id res chain seq x y z
N MET A 1 33.90 -3.93 22.85
CA MET A 1 33.61 -5.11 23.70
C MET A 1 33.16 -4.58 25.05
N VAL A 2 31.85 -4.36 25.21
CA VAL A 2 31.24 -3.85 26.45
C VAL A 2 30.30 -4.96 26.92
N LEU A 3 30.64 -5.61 28.04
CA LEU A 3 29.73 -6.51 28.74
C LEU A 3 28.60 -5.66 29.33
N LEU A 4 27.39 -5.81 28.81
CA LEU A 4 26.17 -5.37 29.50
C LEU A 4 25.85 -6.43 30.57
N SER A 5 25.84 -5.99 31.83
CA SER A 5 25.50 -6.82 32.98
C SER A 5 24.07 -7.30 32.89
N ILE A 6 23.88 -8.61 32.94
CA ILE A 6 22.59 -9.23 33.21
C ILE A 6 22.35 -9.08 34.72
N GLY A 7 21.35 -8.30 35.10
CA GLY A 7 20.92 -8.11 36.49
C GLY A 7 20.05 -6.86 36.57
N THR A 8 18.73 -7.01 36.60
CA THR A 8 18.01 -7.19 37.87
C THR A 8 16.97 -8.31 37.81
N VAL A 9 17.01 -9.16 38.85
CA VAL A 9 16.03 -10.19 39.17
C VAL A 9 14.68 -9.51 39.45
N HIS A 10 13.71 -9.68 38.57
CA HIS A 10 12.31 -9.32 38.84
C HIS A 10 11.74 -10.28 39.91
N ALA A 11 10.92 -9.76 40.83
CA ALA A 11 9.95 -10.59 41.54
C ALA A 11 9.09 -11.33 40.48
N PRO A 12 8.79 -12.63 40.65
CA PRO A 12 8.32 -13.45 39.54
C PRO A 12 6.97 -12.93 39.05
N ALA A 13 6.98 -12.38 37.84
CA ALA A 13 5.83 -12.29 36.95
C ALA A 13 5.06 -13.62 37.02
N ALA A 14 3.72 -13.58 37.00
CA ALA A 14 2.88 -14.78 36.96
C ALA A 14 2.92 -15.40 35.54
N ALA A 15 4.13 -15.67 35.06
CA ALA A 15 4.38 -16.24 33.76
C ALA A 15 4.13 -17.74 33.78
N THR A 16 3.45 -18.24 32.76
CA THR A 16 3.06 -19.65 32.66
C THR A 16 3.53 -20.22 31.32
N LEU A 17 4.15 -21.41 31.35
CA LEU A 17 4.60 -22.13 30.17
C LEU A 17 3.91 -23.49 30.10
N PHE A 18 3.33 -23.81 28.96
CA PHE A 18 2.84 -25.14 28.59
C PHE A 18 3.77 -25.74 27.54
N SER A 19 4.18 -27.01 27.72
CA SER A 19 5.05 -27.74 26.78
C SER A 19 4.55 -29.15 26.43
N PHE A 20 3.38 -29.54 26.97
CA PHE A 20 2.72 -30.83 26.74
C PHE A 20 3.55 -32.09 27.07
N THR A 21 4.70 -31.96 27.74
CA THR A 21 5.62 -33.08 28.06
C THR A 21 5.13 -34.01 29.17
N ASN A 22 4.20 -33.55 30.02
CA ASN A 22 3.66 -34.35 31.12
C ASN A 22 2.66 -35.40 30.61
N THR A 23 3.06 -36.67 30.58
CA THR A 23 2.23 -37.76 30.05
C THR A 23 1.04 -38.13 30.94
N LEU A 24 1.03 -37.73 32.22
CA LEU A 24 -0.09 -37.97 33.14
C LEU A 24 -1.17 -36.88 33.01
N ASN A 25 -0.75 -35.65 32.72
CA ASN A 25 -1.64 -34.54 32.46
C ASN A 25 -1.00 -33.62 31.41
N ARG A 26 -1.37 -33.81 30.14
CA ARG A 26 -0.80 -33.05 29.01
C ARG A 26 -1.09 -31.55 29.08
N PHE A 27 -2.10 -31.12 29.84
CA PHE A 27 -2.44 -29.71 30.06
C PHE A 27 -1.83 -29.10 31.32
N ALA A 28 -1.07 -29.86 32.10
CA ALA A 28 -0.32 -29.28 33.21
C ALA A 28 0.71 -28.26 32.68
N ALA A 29 0.75 -27.08 33.30
CA ALA A 29 1.82 -26.13 33.05
C ALA A 29 3.17 -26.76 33.39
N ALA A 30 4.16 -26.57 32.53
CA ALA A 30 5.55 -26.95 32.79
C ALA A 30 6.17 -26.04 33.86
N SER A 31 5.73 -24.78 33.92
CA SER A 31 6.06 -23.83 34.99
C SER A 31 4.97 -22.77 35.09
N GLY A 32 4.82 -22.16 36.27
CA GLY A 32 3.87 -21.09 36.51
C GLY A 32 2.51 -21.56 37.05
N PRO A 33 1.64 -20.62 37.46
CA PRO A 33 0.39 -20.93 38.13
C PRO A 33 -0.82 -21.15 37.19
N GLY A 34 -0.70 -20.81 35.90
CA GLY A 34 -1.81 -20.90 34.96
C GLY A 34 -2.25 -22.33 34.66
N SER A 35 -3.45 -22.47 34.10
CA SER A 35 -4.01 -23.77 33.70
C SER A 35 -4.64 -23.71 32.31
N LEU A 36 -4.60 -24.84 31.62
CA LEU A 36 -5.21 -25.02 30.30
C LEU A 36 -6.30 -26.10 30.40
N ILE A 37 -7.47 -25.82 29.87
CA ILE A 37 -8.60 -26.77 29.85
C ILE A 37 -9.31 -26.72 28.49
N TYR A 38 -10.14 -27.72 28.22
CA TYR A 38 -11.09 -27.65 27.12
C TYR A 38 -12.18 -26.62 27.44
N HIS A 39 -12.50 -25.77 26.46
CA HIS A 39 -13.71 -24.96 26.47
C HIS A 39 -14.81 -25.76 25.74
N ASP A 40 -15.80 -26.26 26.47
CA ASP A 40 -16.95 -27.00 25.94
C ASP A 40 -18.13 -26.80 26.90
N PRO A 41 -18.75 -25.59 26.89
CA PRO A 41 -19.79 -25.21 27.86
C PRO A 41 -21.03 -26.09 27.77
N ALA A 42 -21.27 -26.74 26.62
CA ALA A 42 -22.35 -27.71 26.42
C ALA A 42 -22.02 -29.12 26.94
N ALA A 43 -20.79 -29.37 27.41
CA ALA A 43 -20.31 -30.67 27.88
C ALA A 43 -20.55 -31.81 26.88
N SER A 44 -20.35 -31.53 25.59
CA SER A 44 -20.55 -32.46 24.48
C SER A 44 -19.49 -33.57 24.40
N GLY A 45 -18.32 -33.36 25.01
CA GLY A 45 -17.18 -34.27 24.94
C GLY A 45 -16.25 -34.03 23.74
N TRP A 46 -16.41 -32.91 23.03
CA TRP A 46 -15.68 -32.57 21.81
C TRP A 46 -14.16 -32.61 21.96
N GLY A 47 -13.62 -31.95 22.98
CA GLY A 47 -12.18 -31.69 23.13
C GLY A 47 -11.32 -32.97 23.21
N PRO A 48 -11.52 -33.84 24.23
CA PRO A 48 -10.73 -35.05 24.39
C PRO A 48 -10.80 -36.03 23.22
N ALA A 49 -11.92 -36.07 22.48
CA ALA A 49 -12.10 -37.00 21.37
C ALA A 49 -11.30 -36.60 20.11
N LEU A 50 -10.98 -35.31 19.96
CA LEU A 50 -10.40 -34.75 18.74
C LEU A 50 -8.98 -34.18 18.92
N THR A 51 -8.55 -33.98 20.17
CA THR A 51 -7.21 -33.51 20.51
C THR A 51 -6.26 -34.69 20.64
N ALA A 52 -5.12 -34.64 19.95
CA ALA A 52 -4.10 -35.68 20.01
C ALA A 52 -2.78 -35.12 20.55
N PHE A 53 -2.04 -35.93 21.30
CA PHE A 53 -0.71 -35.59 21.80
C PHE A 53 0.31 -36.62 21.33
N GLY A 54 1.51 -36.16 21.03
CA GLY A 54 2.58 -37.02 20.56
C GLY A 54 3.83 -36.23 20.26
N ARG A 55 4.81 -36.91 19.68
CA ARG A 55 6.03 -36.29 19.17
C ARG A 55 5.75 -35.69 17.80
N ALA A 56 6.39 -34.59 17.42
CA ALA A 56 6.21 -34.02 16.08
C ALA A 56 6.49 -35.07 14.98
N SER A 57 7.54 -35.86 15.16
CA SER A 57 7.90 -37.00 14.29
C SER A 57 6.79 -38.05 14.16
N SER A 58 6.02 -38.31 15.22
CA SER A 58 4.91 -39.27 15.20
C SER A 58 3.71 -38.82 14.36
N PHE A 59 3.61 -37.52 14.09
CA PHE A 59 2.62 -36.93 13.19
C PHE A 59 3.20 -36.65 11.78
N GLY A 60 4.46 -37.02 11.52
CA GLY A 60 5.13 -36.75 10.24
C GLY A 60 5.52 -35.29 10.03
N LEU A 61 5.62 -34.50 11.10
CA LEU A 61 5.95 -33.07 11.05
C LEU A 61 7.47 -32.85 11.00
N PRO A 62 7.94 -31.72 10.45
CA PRO A 62 9.36 -31.36 10.51
C PRO A 62 9.85 -31.22 11.95
N ALA A 63 11.15 -31.48 12.15
CA ALA A 63 11.82 -31.20 13.41
C ALA A 63 12.00 -29.68 13.61
N MET A 64 12.13 -29.25 14.88
CA MET A 64 12.53 -27.90 15.24
C MET A 64 14.03 -27.78 15.44
N THR A 65 14.52 -26.56 15.58
CA THR A 65 15.82 -26.32 16.23
C THR A 65 15.81 -26.98 17.60
N GLY A 66 16.88 -27.70 17.96
CA GLY A 66 16.97 -28.43 19.23
C GLY A 66 16.31 -29.81 19.24
N GLY A 67 15.65 -30.23 18.15
CA GLY A 67 15.20 -31.62 17.95
C GLY A 67 13.70 -31.79 17.73
N ASP A 68 13.18 -32.93 18.17
CA ASP A 68 11.78 -33.32 18.04
C ASP A 68 11.02 -32.90 19.32
N PRO A 69 9.98 -32.05 19.25
CA PRO A 69 9.19 -31.65 20.42
C PRO A 69 8.02 -32.59 20.71
N ASP A 70 7.49 -32.51 21.94
CA ASP A 70 6.12 -32.94 22.24
C ASP A 70 5.14 -31.88 21.75
N VAL A 71 4.04 -32.30 21.13
CA VAL A 71 3.08 -31.42 20.47
C VAL A 71 1.65 -31.81 20.81
N MET A 72 0.79 -30.80 20.86
CA MET A 72 -0.66 -30.95 20.81
C MET A 72 -1.13 -30.68 19.39
N ARG A 73 -1.81 -31.65 18.78
CA ARG A 73 -2.65 -31.45 17.58
C ARG A 73 -4.03 -31.00 18.04
N PHE A 74 -4.46 -29.82 17.57
CA PHE A 74 -5.81 -29.32 17.79
C PHE A 74 -6.62 -29.35 16.48
N PRO A 75 -7.89 -29.75 16.51
CA PRO A 75 -8.78 -29.68 15.35
C PRO A 75 -9.24 -28.24 15.09
N ALA A 76 -9.96 -28.02 13.99
CA ALA A 76 -10.77 -26.81 13.84
C ALA A 76 -11.86 -26.77 14.93
N ALA A 77 -11.80 -25.74 15.78
CA ALA A 77 -12.80 -25.44 16.81
C ALA A 77 -14.17 -25.12 16.20
N THR A 78 -15.25 -25.50 16.89
CA THR A 78 -16.59 -25.00 16.53
C THR A 78 -16.84 -23.65 17.20
N ALA A 79 -17.92 -22.97 16.81
CA ALA A 79 -18.35 -21.70 17.39
C ALA A 79 -18.56 -21.69 18.93
N GLN A 80 -18.59 -22.84 19.60
CA GLN A 80 -18.81 -22.93 21.05
C GLN A 80 -17.67 -23.65 21.79
N GLN A 81 -16.63 -24.09 21.09
CA GLN A 81 -15.68 -25.06 21.64
C GLN A 81 -14.24 -24.69 21.31
N GLY A 82 -13.31 -25.00 22.20
CA GLY A 82 -11.90 -24.70 21.98
C GLY A 82 -11.06 -25.02 23.21
N TYR A 83 -10.09 -24.16 23.49
CA TYR A 83 -9.20 -24.28 24.64
C TYR A 83 -9.25 -22.99 25.46
N ARG A 84 -9.35 -23.11 26.77
CA ARG A 84 -9.38 -21.97 27.69
C ARG A 84 -8.11 -21.97 28.52
N LEU A 85 -7.36 -20.87 28.43
CA LEU A 85 -6.20 -20.61 29.26
C LEU A 85 -6.62 -19.70 30.42
N MET A 86 -6.46 -20.18 31.66
CA MET A 86 -6.57 -19.37 32.86
C MET A 86 -5.15 -18.92 33.23
N HIS A 87 -4.85 -17.62 33.14
CA HIS A 87 -3.47 -17.14 33.24
C HIS A 87 -2.99 -16.92 34.69
N ALA A 88 -3.92 -16.73 35.64
CA ALA A 88 -3.65 -16.56 37.08
C ALA A 88 -2.72 -15.39 37.46
N ALA A 89 -2.71 -14.35 36.63
CA ALA A 89 -1.89 -13.15 36.84
C ALA A 89 -2.70 -12.00 37.44
N PRO A 90 -2.08 -11.12 38.24
CA PRO A 90 -2.74 -9.95 38.81
C PRO A 90 -3.07 -8.91 37.73
N ALA A 91 -4.09 -8.11 38.01
CA ALA A 91 -4.50 -6.96 37.19
C ALA A 91 -3.35 -5.94 37.05
N ASN A 92 -3.21 -5.30 35.88
CA ASN A 92 -2.14 -4.34 35.62
C ASN A 92 -2.51 -3.28 34.57
N GLY A 93 -1.69 -2.21 34.49
CA GLY A 93 -1.86 -1.13 33.52
C GLY A 93 -3.17 -0.32 33.69
N PRO A 94 -3.57 0.48 32.70
CA PRO A 94 -4.72 1.40 32.80
C PRO A 94 -6.07 0.75 33.17
N TYR A 95 -6.26 -0.51 32.77
CA TYR A 95 -7.47 -1.28 33.10
C TYR A 95 -7.37 -2.09 34.40
N GLY A 96 -6.20 -2.12 35.04
CA GLY A 96 -5.98 -2.85 36.27
C GLY A 96 -6.77 -2.26 37.44
N GLU A 97 -6.60 -0.97 37.69
CA GLU A 97 -7.31 -0.28 38.78
C GLU A 97 -8.78 -0.02 38.45
N SER A 98 -9.08 0.29 37.19
CA SER A 98 -10.43 0.69 36.76
C SER A 98 -11.39 -0.49 36.55
N SER A 99 -10.87 -1.68 36.24
CA SER A 99 -11.69 -2.85 35.91
C SER A 99 -11.17 -4.20 36.40
N GLY A 100 -10.01 -4.24 37.07
CA GLY A 100 -9.40 -5.49 37.54
C GLY A 100 -8.81 -6.35 36.42
N ARG A 101 -8.58 -5.79 35.22
CA ARG A 101 -8.08 -6.51 34.03
C ARG A 101 -6.57 -6.34 33.83
N ILE A 102 -6.00 -7.17 32.97
CA ILE A 102 -4.61 -7.10 32.53
C ILE A 102 -4.54 -6.33 31.23
N SER A 103 -3.88 -5.17 31.28
CA SER A 103 -3.66 -4.32 30.11
C SER A 103 -2.40 -4.73 29.35
N ASN A 104 -1.35 -5.05 30.11
CA ASN A 104 -0.01 -5.36 29.60
C ASN A 104 0.24 -6.87 29.67
N TYR A 105 0.37 -7.53 28.53
CA TYR A 105 0.66 -8.96 28.47
C TYR A 105 1.42 -9.36 27.20
N THR A 106 2.06 -10.52 27.25
CA THR A 106 2.72 -11.14 26.10
C THR A 106 2.28 -12.60 25.98
N LEU A 107 1.83 -12.99 24.79
CA LEU A 107 1.52 -14.38 24.42
C LEU A 107 2.53 -14.85 23.37
N VAL A 108 3.25 -15.93 23.64
CA VAL A 108 4.19 -16.56 22.69
C VAL A 108 3.76 -18.01 22.44
N THR A 109 3.63 -18.39 21.17
CA THR A 109 3.24 -19.75 20.78
C THR A 109 4.16 -20.31 19.70
N ASP A 110 4.58 -21.56 19.86
CA ASP A 110 5.32 -22.30 18.84
C ASP A 110 4.32 -23.18 18.08
N VAL A 111 3.91 -22.73 16.89
CA VAL A 111 2.83 -23.33 16.10
C VAL A 111 3.28 -23.81 14.73
N LEU A 112 2.57 -24.80 14.21
CA LEU A 112 2.68 -25.27 12.83
C LEU A 112 1.28 -25.54 12.29
N TYR A 113 0.99 -25.01 11.11
CA TYR A 113 -0.25 -25.29 10.40
C TYR A 113 0.02 -26.22 9.21
N PRO A 114 -0.75 -27.32 9.06
CA PRO A 114 -0.58 -28.22 7.93
C PRO A 114 -1.06 -27.57 6.62
N PRO A 115 -0.66 -28.08 5.44
CA PRO A 115 -1.15 -27.58 4.15
C PRO A 115 -2.67 -27.61 4.00
N ALA A 116 -3.36 -28.53 4.68
CA ALA A 116 -4.83 -28.60 4.67
C ALA A 116 -5.51 -27.41 5.39
N SER A 117 -4.76 -26.67 6.22
CA SER A 117 -5.22 -25.46 6.89
C SER A 117 -4.88 -24.20 6.12
N ASP A 118 -4.11 -24.30 5.03
CA ASP A 118 -3.73 -23.19 4.15
C ASP A 118 -4.96 -22.60 3.44
N GLY A 119 -4.99 -21.28 3.28
CA GLY A 119 -6.12 -20.54 2.71
C GLY A 119 -7.33 -20.41 3.64
N ARG A 120 -7.26 -20.88 4.90
CA ARG A 120 -8.31 -20.76 5.91
C ARG A 120 -7.93 -19.73 6.97
N TRP A 121 -8.93 -19.15 7.62
CA TRP A 121 -8.74 -18.36 8.82
C TRP A 121 -8.33 -19.24 10.00
N ARG A 122 -7.36 -18.77 10.77
CA ARG A 122 -6.81 -19.50 11.91
C ARG A 122 -6.70 -18.56 13.10
N ALA A 123 -7.77 -18.47 13.88
CA ALA A 123 -7.78 -17.71 15.11
C ALA A 123 -6.61 -18.13 16.03
N LEU A 124 -5.95 -17.15 16.63
CA LEU A 124 -4.88 -17.36 17.59
C LEU A 124 -5.44 -17.35 19.02
N TYR A 125 -6.10 -16.25 19.39
CA TYR A 125 -6.74 -16.11 20.69
C TYR A 125 -7.89 -15.11 20.70
N GLN A 126 -8.72 -15.23 21.72
CA GLN A 126 -9.91 -14.44 22.00
C GLN A 126 -9.89 -14.00 23.47
N THR A 127 -10.03 -12.71 23.74
CA THR A 127 -10.10 -12.13 25.10
C THR A 127 -11.49 -12.33 25.72
N GLU A 128 -12.54 -12.35 24.90
CA GLU A 128 -13.93 -12.52 25.33
C GLU A 128 -14.28 -14.01 25.49
N THR A 129 -14.29 -14.48 26.74
CA THR A 129 -14.37 -15.93 27.02
C THR A 129 -15.76 -16.57 26.88
N ASN A 130 -16.79 -15.78 26.55
CA ASN A 130 -18.09 -16.30 26.14
C ASN A 130 -18.17 -16.62 24.63
N ASN A 131 -17.10 -16.30 23.87
CA ASN A 131 -16.99 -16.52 22.43
C ASN A 131 -18.16 -15.91 21.64
N ALA A 132 -18.54 -14.66 21.95
CA ALA A 132 -19.66 -13.97 21.30
C ALA A 132 -19.24 -12.95 20.21
N ASN A 133 -17.94 -12.77 19.98
CA ASN A 133 -17.37 -11.83 19.01
C ASN A 133 -16.07 -12.37 18.40
N ASP A 134 -15.59 -11.72 17.35
CA ASP A 134 -14.42 -12.15 16.58
C ASP A 134 -13.13 -12.20 17.42
N ALA A 135 -12.26 -13.17 17.12
CA ALA A 135 -10.95 -13.30 17.75
C ALA A 135 -10.07 -12.05 17.54
N GLU A 136 -9.17 -11.76 18.48
CA GLU A 136 -8.30 -10.57 18.41
C GLU A 136 -7.23 -10.67 17.31
N PHE A 137 -6.75 -11.87 17.00
CA PHE A 137 -5.77 -12.09 15.94
C PHE A 137 -5.96 -13.42 15.22
N TYR A 138 -5.67 -13.39 13.93
CA TYR A 138 -5.74 -14.52 13.03
C TYR A 138 -4.43 -14.71 12.29
N VAL A 139 -4.16 -15.94 11.89
CA VAL A 139 -3.28 -16.21 10.75
C VAL A 139 -4.13 -16.29 9.50
N ARG A 140 -3.72 -15.56 8.45
CA ARG A 140 -4.37 -15.57 7.13
C ARG A 140 -3.34 -15.76 6.03
N ASP A 141 -3.74 -16.46 4.98
CA ASP A 141 -2.97 -16.57 3.74
C ASP A 141 -3.58 -15.63 2.69
N LEU A 142 -2.74 -14.83 2.02
CA LEU A 142 -2.92 -13.97 0.83
C LEU A 142 -2.34 -12.56 1.02
N PRO A 143 -1.52 -12.02 0.09
CA PRO A 143 -0.61 -12.67 -0.85
C PRO A 143 0.79 -12.96 -0.25
N SER A 144 1.00 -12.69 1.05
CA SER A 144 2.29 -12.94 1.76
C SER A 144 2.17 -13.91 2.96
N GLY A 145 0.95 -14.22 3.40
CA GLY A 145 0.69 -14.93 4.67
C GLY A 145 1.03 -14.06 5.87
N GLY A 146 0.44 -14.25 7.05
CA GLY A 146 0.83 -13.43 8.21
C GLY A 146 -0.16 -13.41 9.36
N ILE A 147 0.14 -12.59 10.37
CA ILE A 147 -0.67 -12.43 11.57
C ILE A 147 -1.33 -11.06 11.61
N GLY A 148 -2.62 -10.99 11.95
CA GLY A 148 -3.36 -9.73 11.95
C GLY A 148 -4.85 -9.81 12.20
N ILE A 149 -5.52 -8.69 11.95
CA ILE A 149 -6.97 -8.47 12.08
C ILE A 149 -7.38 -7.30 11.17
N ASN A 150 -8.66 -7.18 10.81
CA ASN A 150 -9.23 -6.04 10.07
C ASN A 150 -8.49 -5.70 8.76
N ASN A 151 -8.16 -6.74 7.97
CA ASN A 151 -7.39 -6.64 6.72
C ASN A 151 -5.94 -6.12 6.86
N ILE A 152 -5.40 -6.00 8.08
CA ILE A 152 -4.02 -5.61 8.34
C ILE A 152 -3.22 -6.85 8.75
N TYR A 153 -2.69 -7.57 7.77
CA TYR A 153 -1.92 -8.82 7.95
C TYR A 153 -0.50 -8.65 7.44
N HIS A 154 0.48 -9.02 8.27
CA HIS A 154 1.90 -8.87 7.94
C HIS A 154 2.71 -10.09 8.35
N GLY A 155 3.86 -10.24 7.69
CA GLY A 155 4.81 -11.34 7.92
C GLY A 155 4.63 -12.46 6.91
N SER A 156 4.91 -13.70 7.35
CA SER A 156 4.66 -14.92 6.57
C SER A 156 4.63 -16.11 7.52
N ILE A 157 3.53 -16.85 7.54
CA ILE A 157 3.42 -18.15 8.23
C ILE A 157 3.28 -19.20 7.14
N ARG A 158 4.23 -20.12 7.04
CA ARG A 158 4.29 -21.09 5.94
C ARG A 158 3.67 -22.41 6.36
N PRO A 159 2.91 -23.08 5.47
CA PRO A 159 2.38 -24.40 5.77
C PRO A 159 3.52 -25.39 5.98
N ASN A 160 3.34 -26.27 6.96
CA ASN A 160 4.30 -27.29 7.34
C ASN A 160 5.69 -26.75 7.74
N VAL A 161 5.72 -25.54 8.33
CA VAL A 161 6.90 -24.94 8.95
C VAL A 161 6.54 -24.54 10.38
N TRP A 162 7.46 -24.79 11.31
CA TRP A 162 7.31 -24.32 12.68
C TRP A 162 7.65 -22.84 12.77
N HIS A 163 6.72 -22.08 13.34
CA HIS A 163 6.89 -20.65 13.58
C HIS A 163 6.65 -20.33 15.05
N ARG A 164 7.43 -19.39 15.57
CA ARG A 164 7.16 -18.75 16.86
C ARG A 164 6.38 -17.47 16.62
N ILE A 165 5.15 -17.40 17.09
CA ILE A 165 4.33 -16.20 17.04
C ILE A 165 4.37 -15.53 18.41
N ALA A 166 4.64 -14.23 18.46
CA ALA A 166 4.52 -13.44 19.67
C ALA A 166 3.59 -12.24 19.47
N ILE A 167 2.68 -12.06 20.42
CA ILE A 167 1.76 -10.92 20.50
C ILE A 167 2.04 -10.19 21.81
N VAL A 168 2.42 -8.92 21.72
CA VAL A 168 2.76 -8.05 22.85
C VAL A 168 1.69 -6.96 22.93
N MET A 169 0.88 -6.96 23.98
CA MET A 169 -0.26 -6.06 24.16
C MET A 169 0.00 -5.04 25.29
N GLN A 170 -0.43 -3.81 25.05
CA GLN A 170 -0.57 -2.73 26.03
C GLN A 170 -1.92 -2.05 25.78
N ALA A 171 -3.01 -2.61 26.31
CA ALA A 171 -4.36 -2.06 26.14
C ALA A 171 -4.52 -0.74 26.94
N ALA A 172 -5.16 0.27 26.34
CA ALA A 172 -5.39 1.54 27.01
C ALA A 172 -6.59 2.29 26.40
N PRO A 173 -7.29 3.14 27.18
CA PRO A 173 -8.34 3.99 26.65
C PRO A 173 -7.80 4.95 25.59
N GLY A 174 -8.33 4.87 24.37
CA GLY A 174 -8.04 5.80 23.27
C GLY A 174 -6.69 5.64 22.57
N GLU A 175 -5.67 5.07 23.23
CA GLU A 175 -4.31 4.91 22.66
C GLU A 175 -3.62 3.61 23.10
N GLY A 176 -4.33 2.48 23.08
CA GLY A 176 -3.72 1.17 23.32
C GLY A 176 -2.88 0.68 22.14
N LYS A 177 -2.01 -0.32 22.38
CA LYS A 177 -0.99 -0.81 21.44
C LYS A 177 -0.84 -2.31 21.41
N CYS A 178 -0.53 -2.83 20.24
CA CYS A 178 -0.16 -4.23 20.05
C CYS A 178 1.00 -4.33 19.07
N GLN A 179 2.00 -5.15 19.39
CA GLN A 179 3.09 -5.52 18.49
C GLN A 179 3.03 -7.01 18.16
N ARG A 180 3.35 -7.33 16.91
CA ARG A 180 3.27 -8.69 16.37
C ARG A 180 4.62 -9.12 15.84
N PHE A 181 5.00 -10.35 16.14
CA PHE A 181 6.27 -10.94 15.73
C PHE A 181 6.10 -12.36 15.21
N ILE A 182 6.93 -12.71 14.23
CA ILE A 182 7.07 -14.06 13.69
C ILE A 182 8.56 -14.40 13.72
N ASP A 183 8.92 -15.50 14.38
CA ASP A 183 10.29 -15.98 14.55
C ASP A 183 11.26 -14.92 15.10
N GLY A 184 10.76 -14.12 16.05
CA GLY A 184 11.49 -13.01 16.68
C GLY A 184 11.62 -11.77 15.78
N GLN A 185 11.15 -11.81 14.53
CA GLN A 185 11.12 -10.67 13.63
C GLN A 185 9.84 -9.85 13.84
N PHE A 186 9.97 -8.53 13.98
CA PHE A 186 8.81 -7.62 14.02
C PHE A 186 8.12 -7.59 12.65
N VAL A 187 6.80 -7.82 12.64
CA VAL A 187 6.00 -7.81 11.41
C VAL A 187 4.99 -6.68 11.36
N GLY A 188 4.64 -6.07 12.51
CA GLY A 188 3.84 -4.85 12.51
C GLY A 188 3.15 -4.56 13.84
N GLY A 189 2.84 -3.29 14.06
CA GLY A 189 2.06 -2.79 15.19
C GLY A 189 0.58 -2.59 14.83
N ILE A 190 -0.25 -2.43 15.84
CA ILE A 190 -1.60 -1.86 15.76
C ILE A 190 -1.76 -0.89 16.93
N GLY A 191 -2.34 0.28 16.65
CA GLY A 191 -2.67 1.30 17.64
C GLY A 191 -1.55 2.30 17.91
N SER A 192 -1.92 3.58 17.96
CA SER A 192 -1.03 4.70 18.32
C SER A 192 -1.85 5.94 18.71
N THR A 193 -2.59 6.55 17.77
CA THR A 193 -3.41 7.76 18.00
C THR A 193 -4.88 7.45 17.70
N GLY A 194 -5.77 7.57 18.70
CA GLY A 194 -7.20 7.33 18.54
C GLY A 194 -7.62 5.85 18.39
N SER A 195 -6.71 4.91 18.65
CA SER A 195 -6.97 3.48 18.55
C SER A 195 -7.70 2.92 19.78
N ALA A 196 -8.86 2.32 19.53
CA ALA A 196 -9.66 1.61 20.53
C ALA A 196 -9.11 0.19 20.82
N LEU A 197 -7.82 0.04 21.13
CA LEU A 197 -7.32 -1.15 21.82
C LEU A 197 -7.68 -1.04 23.31
N ASP A 198 -9.00 -0.97 23.52
CA ASP A 198 -9.64 -0.55 24.76
C ASP A 198 -9.89 -1.75 25.69
N LEU A 199 -10.93 -1.66 26.53
CA LEU A 199 -11.29 -2.69 27.49
C LEU A 199 -11.50 -4.07 26.84
N ARG A 200 -11.91 -4.14 25.56
CA ARG A 200 -12.03 -5.41 24.82
C ARG A 200 -10.69 -6.16 24.77
N TRP A 201 -9.58 -5.44 24.65
CA TRP A 201 -8.26 -6.02 24.44
C TRP A 201 -7.52 -6.33 25.75
N ALA A 202 -7.99 -5.75 26.86
CA ALA A 202 -7.55 -6.09 28.19
C ALA A 202 -8.11 -7.45 28.63
N LEU A 203 -7.26 -8.31 29.18
CA LEU A 203 -7.63 -9.65 29.60
C LEU A 203 -8.32 -9.64 30.96
N ASP A 204 -9.48 -10.30 31.05
CA ASP A 204 -9.98 -10.82 32.32
C ASP A 204 -9.17 -12.09 32.70
N GLN A 205 -9.60 -12.86 33.70
CA GLN A 205 -8.89 -14.04 34.24
C GLN A 205 -8.55 -15.17 33.25
N ALA A 206 -9.05 -15.09 32.01
CA ALA A 206 -8.86 -16.11 30.99
C ALA A 206 -8.93 -15.56 29.56
N LEU A 207 -8.41 -16.35 28.63
CA LEU A 207 -8.58 -16.20 27.18
C LEU A 207 -8.90 -17.55 26.55
N LEU A 208 -9.52 -17.52 25.38
CA LEU A 208 -9.67 -18.71 24.55
C LEU A 208 -8.57 -18.76 23.50
N LEU A 209 -8.14 -19.96 23.14
CA LEU A 209 -7.08 -20.21 22.15
C LEU A 209 -7.63 -21.02 20.99
N PHE A 210 -7.17 -20.71 19.78
CA PHE A 210 -7.47 -21.43 18.54
C PHE A 210 -8.97 -21.58 18.25
N THR A 211 -9.79 -20.63 18.71
CA THR A 211 -11.24 -20.65 18.59
C THR A 211 -11.77 -19.26 18.28
N GLU A 212 -12.95 -19.23 17.66
CA GLU A 212 -13.68 -18.05 17.22
C GLU A 212 -15.19 -18.42 17.11
N ASN A 213 -16.11 -17.46 17.04
CA ASN A 213 -17.57 -17.63 17.15
C ASN A 213 -18.34 -17.92 15.85
N ASP A 214 -17.77 -17.70 14.68
CA ASP A 214 -18.41 -17.90 13.38
C ASP A 214 -17.71 -18.95 12.48
N GLY A 215 -16.66 -19.59 12.99
CA GLY A 215 -16.00 -20.75 12.39
C GLY A 215 -14.69 -20.43 11.69
N GLU A 216 -14.07 -19.30 11.98
CA GLU A 216 -12.76 -18.88 11.48
C GLU A 216 -11.59 -19.61 12.18
N THR A 217 -11.67 -20.94 12.17
CA THR A 217 -10.73 -21.85 12.83
C THR A 217 -10.22 -22.90 11.85
N ALA A 218 -9.03 -23.45 12.12
CA ALA A 218 -8.49 -24.58 11.38
C ALA A 218 -7.67 -25.49 12.28
N GLU A 219 -7.37 -26.70 11.79
CA GLU A 219 -6.46 -27.62 12.44
C GLU A 219 -5.05 -27.04 12.53
N GLY A 220 -4.35 -27.33 13.61
CA GLY A 220 -2.94 -27.02 13.75
C GLY A 220 -2.24 -27.85 14.82
N TYR A 221 -0.97 -27.54 15.00
CA TYR A 221 -0.09 -28.13 15.99
C TYR A 221 0.53 -27.01 16.81
N VAL A 222 0.65 -27.22 18.12
CA VAL A 222 1.36 -26.33 19.02
C VAL A 222 2.27 -27.13 19.93
N SER A 223 3.55 -26.72 20.04
CA SER A 223 4.51 -27.37 20.94
C SER A 223 4.60 -26.67 22.29
N SER A 224 4.39 -25.35 22.30
CA SER A 224 4.42 -24.58 23.53
C SER A 224 3.59 -23.31 23.46
N ILE A 225 3.11 -22.91 24.63
CA ILE A 225 2.31 -21.70 24.86
C ILE A 225 2.90 -21.03 26.10
N TYR A 226 3.32 -19.79 25.97
CA TYR A 226 3.85 -18.98 27.05
C TYR A 226 3.03 -17.71 27.21
N PHE A 227 2.63 -17.43 28.43
CA PHE A 227 1.96 -16.19 28.82
C PHE A 227 2.80 -15.44 29.84
N ALA A 228 2.94 -14.13 29.67
CA ALA A 228 3.49 -13.22 30.66
C ALA A 228 2.56 -12.03 30.88
N ASP A 229 2.43 -11.59 32.13
CA ASP A 229 1.66 -10.43 32.59
C ASP A 229 2.42 -9.11 32.44
N ARG A 230 3.19 -8.99 31.36
CA ARG A 230 3.89 -7.77 30.96
C ARG A 230 4.06 -7.73 29.45
N ALA A 231 4.23 -6.53 28.92
CA ALA A 231 4.73 -6.36 27.56
C ALA A 231 6.25 -6.67 27.55
N MET A 232 6.68 -7.63 26.73
CA MET A 232 8.09 -7.89 26.48
C MET A 232 8.63 -6.88 25.47
N THR A 233 9.89 -6.49 25.61
CA THR A 233 10.53 -5.56 24.68
C THR A 233 10.81 -6.23 23.32
N MET A 234 10.99 -5.43 22.28
CA MET A 234 11.35 -5.94 20.95
C MET A 234 12.67 -6.72 20.99
N GLU A 235 13.64 -6.26 21.79
CA GLU A 235 14.93 -6.93 21.96
C GLU A 235 14.78 -8.30 22.65
N GLU A 236 13.90 -8.41 23.65
CA GLU A 236 13.59 -9.69 24.29
C GLU A 236 12.95 -10.68 23.30
N ILE A 237 11.98 -10.24 22.50
CA ILE A 237 11.32 -11.11 21.50
C ILE A 237 12.28 -11.49 20.37
N ALA A 238 13.12 -10.57 19.90
CA ALA A 238 14.14 -10.85 18.89
C ALA A 238 15.15 -11.90 19.37
N ALA A 239 15.52 -11.88 20.66
CA ALA A 239 16.42 -12.86 21.25
C ALA A 239 15.81 -14.28 21.34
N LEU A 240 14.47 -14.41 21.34
CA LEU A 240 13.81 -15.72 21.29
C LEU A 240 13.91 -16.38 19.92
N GLY A 241 14.00 -15.61 18.82
CA GLY A 241 14.07 -16.14 17.46
C GLY A 241 12.89 -17.05 17.08
N GLY A 242 13.13 -18.02 16.21
CA GLY A 242 12.15 -19.02 15.76
C GLY A 242 11.80 -20.08 16.80
N ALA A 243 10.91 -21.00 16.41
CA ALA A 243 10.49 -22.11 17.27
C ALA A 243 11.65 -23.05 17.66
N HIS A 244 11.58 -23.60 18.87
CA HIS A 244 12.61 -24.48 19.43
C HIS A 244 11.99 -25.64 20.20
N ALA A 245 12.57 -26.84 20.10
CA ALA A 245 12.02 -28.06 20.73
C ALA A 245 12.00 -28.02 22.28
N GLY A 246 12.81 -27.15 22.86
CA GLY A 246 12.83 -26.81 24.30
C GLY A 246 11.71 -25.85 24.74
N GLY A 247 10.86 -25.39 23.83
CA GLY A 247 9.70 -24.52 24.09
C GLY A 247 9.95 -23.02 23.89
N ALA A 248 8.88 -22.23 24.04
CA ALA A 248 8.75 -20.80 23.70
C ALA A 248 9.81 -19.86 24.32
N LEU A 249 10.43 -20.25 25.44
CA LEU A 249 11.47 -19.45 26.12
C LEU A 249 12.90 -19.87 25.76
N THR A 250 13.06 -20.95 24.99
CA THR A 250 14.38 -21.36 24.50
C THR A 250 14.64 -20.69 23.15
N PRO A 251 15.76 -19.96 22.98
CA PRO A 251 16.10 -19.35 21.70
C PRO A 251 16.15 -20.39 20.57
N GLY A 252 15.42 -20.11 19.48
CA GLY A 252 15.47 -20.91 18.26
C GLY A 252 16.46 -20.37 17.25
N ALA A 253 16.15 -20.57 15.96
CA ALA A 253 16.91 -19.94 14.89
C ALA A 253 16.82 -18.41 15.01
N PRO A 254 17.92 -17.66 14.81
CA PRO A 254 17.87 -16.21 14.92
C PRO A 254 16.88 -15.61 13.90
N PRO A 255 16.26 -14.46 14.21
CA PRO A 255 15.35 -13.79 13.29
C PRO A 255 16.02 -13.60 11.93
N GLN A 256 15.28 -13.90 10.86
CA GLN A 256 15.75 -13.56 9.52
C GLN A 256 15.75 -12.02 9.38
N PRO A 257 16.67 -11.46 8.56
CA PRO A 257 16.59 -10.06 8.20
C PRO A 257 15.21 -9.73 7.62
N LEU A 258 14.73 -8.51 7.87
CA LEU A 258 13.50 -8.02 7.28
C LEU A 258 13.52 -8.26 5.76
N PRO A 259 12.54 -8.99 5.21
CA PRO A 259 12.65 -9.59 3.87
C PRO A 259 12.65 -8.54 2.75
N GLN A 260 12.13 -7.34 3.02
CA GLN A 260 12.09 -6.23 2.09
C GLN A 260 12.86 -5.04 2.63
N GLN A 261 13.71 -4.48 1.78
CA GLN A 261 14.41 -3.22 2.02
C GLN A 261 13.68 -2.11 1.28
N MET A 262 13.74 -0.88 1.79
CA MET A 262 13.20 0.27 1.07
C MET A 262 13.99 0.50 -0.22
N PRO A 263 13.33 0.88 -1.33
CA PRO A 263 14.00 1.15 -2.60
C PRO A 263 14.77 2.49 -2.59
N ARG A 264 14.52 3.35 -1.61
CA ARG A 264 15.14 4.66 -1.44
C ARG A 264 15.26 5.01 0.03
N ARG A 265 16.14 5.97 0.33
CA ARG A 265 16.16 6.56 1.67
C ARG A 265 14.98 7.48 1.89
N VAL A 266 14.45 7.42 3.11
CA VAL A 266 13.34 8.24 3.59
C VAL A 266 13.73 8.76 4.97
N GLY A 267 13.50 10.05 5.24
CA GLY A 267 13.73 10.65 6.54
C GLY A 267 12.86 10.00 7.61
N VAL A 268 13.45 9.73 8.76
CA VAL A 268 12.79 9.06 9.88
C VAL A 268 12.35 10.10 10.90
N ILE A 269 11.06 10.17 11.17
CA ILE A 269 10.47 10.96 12.24
C ILE A 269 10.02 10.00 13.33
N GLY A 270 10.61 10.11 14.51
CA GLY A 270 10.16 9.36 15.67
C GLY A 270 8.95 10.04 16.30
N HIS A 271 7.79 9.37 16.28
CA HIS A 271 6.55 9.88 16.88
C HIS A 271 6.69 10.08 18.41
N ARG A 272 6.27 11.23 18.94
CA ARG A 272 6.21 11.59 20.38
C ARG A 272 7.48 11.37 21.19
N GLY A 273 8.60 11.86 20.70
CA GLY A 273 9.92 11.64 21.31
C GLY A 273 10.60 10.37 20.80
N GLY A 274 9.96 9.64 19.89
CA GLY A 274 10.57 8.70 18.97
C GLY A 274 10.66 7.27 19.41
N PHE A 275 9.96 6.82 20.44
CA PHE A 275 10.17 5.46 20.93
C PHE A 275 8.99 4.84 21.66
N PHE A 276 7.77 4.96 21.15
CA PHE A 276 6.62 4.36 21.86
C PHE A 276 6.73 2.83 22.03
N CYS A 277 7.50 2.13 21.20
CA CYS A 277 7.79 0.70 21.41
C CYS A 277 8.58 0.38 22.69
N CYS A 278 9.32 1.37 23.22
CA CYS A 278 10.48 1.08 24.05
C CYS A 278 10.77 2.16 25.11
N ALA A 279 9.95 3.23 25.20
CA ALA A 279 9.95 4.26 26.24
C ALA A 279 8.57 4.97 26.30
N PRO A 280 8.18 5.55 27.45
CA PRO A 280 6.92 6.29 27.59
C PRO A 280 6.92 7.54 26.70
N ASP A 281 5.79 7.84 26.05
CA ASP A 281 5.69 8.93 25.09
C ASP A 281 5.92 10.31 25.70
N ASN A 282 6.44 11.25 24.91
CA ASN A 282 6.56 12.64 25.32
C ASN A 282 7.40 12.84 26.62
N THR A 283 8.36 11.94 26.88
CA THR A 283 9.28 11.99 28.04
C THR A 283 10.75 12.23 27.65
N LEU A 284 11.62 12.55 28.62
CA LEU A 284 13.06 12.62 28.34
C LEU A 284 13.65 11.24 28.09
N ALA A 285 13.09 10.18 28.68
CA ALA A 285 13.45 8.80 28.38
C ALA A 285 13.26 8.48 26.88
N ALA A 286 12.12 8.86 26.28
CA ALA A 286 11.89 8.69 24.84
C ALA A 286 12.93 9.46 24.01
N VAL A 287 13.15 10.75 24.30
CA VAL A 287 14.15 11.58 23.61
C VAL A 287 15.54 10.96 23.66
N ARG A 288 15.98 10.48 24.83
CA ARG A 288 17.29 9.83 25.01
C ARG A 288 17.38 8.52 24.22
N ARG A 289 16.30 7.75 24.16
CA ARG A 289 16.23 6.52 23.36
C ARG A 289 16.29 6.85 21.86
N ALA A 290 15.63 7.91 21.41
CA ALA A 290 15.72 8.39 20.02
C ALA A 290 17.16 8.80 19.66
N ILE A 291 17.84 9.54 20.55
CA ILE A 291 19.26 9.89 20.39
C ILE A 291 20.12 8.63 20.26
N SER A 292 19.97 7.66 21.18
CA SER A 292 20.82 6.46 21.17
C SER A 292 20.60 5.55 19.96
N ASN A 293 19.44 5.67 19.30
CA ASN A 293 19.09 4.95 18.08
C ASN A 293 19.31 5.77 16.79
N ASN A 294 19.98 6.94 16.89
CA ASN A 294 20.28 7.82 15.76
C ASN A 294 19.03 8.25 14.97
N VAL A 295 17.95 8.58 15.69
CA VAL A 295 16.73 9.13 15.08
C VAL A 295 16.93 10.64 14.85
N PRO A 296 16.88 11.13 13.59
CA PRO A 296 17.28 12.51 13.27
C PRO A 296 16.21 13.56 13.59
N VAL A 297 14.94 13.17 13.55
CA VAL A 297 13.79 14.03 13.82
C VAL A 297 12.88 13.32 14.80
N ILE A 298 12.41 14.01 15.83
CA ILE A 298 11.32 13.52 16.69
C ILE A 298 10.14 14.47 16.62
N GLU A 299 8.96 13.91 16.44
CA GLU A 299 7.70 14.62 16.70
C GLU A 299 7.50 14.72 18.22
N ILE A 300 7.01 15.86 18.71
CA ILE A 300 6.65 16.05 20.11
C ILE A 300 5.37 16.88 20.24
N ASP A 301 4.44 16.36 21.03
CA ASP A 301 3.20 17.05 21.33
C ASP A 301 3.42 18.04 22.45
N THR A 302 2.92 19.25 22.28
CA THR A 302 3.07 20.27 23.31
C THR A 302 1.72 20.76 23.82
N ARG A 303 1.68 21.11 25.11
CA ARG A 303 0.58 21.83 25.76
C ARG A 303 1.08 22.90 26.73
N LEU A 304 0.18 23.75 27.20
CA LEU A 304 0.49 24.81 28.17
C LEU A 304 0.06 24.42 29.58
N SER A 305 0.98 24.57 30.53
CA SER A 305 0.71 24.57 31.97
C SER A 305 -0.13 25.79 32.38
N ALA A 306 -0.62 25.81 33.63
CA ALA A 306 -1.39 26.92 34.20
C ALA A 306 -0.66 28.28 34.17
N GLU A 307 0.66 28.25 34.10
CA GLU A 307 1.55 29.42 34.05
C GLU A 307 2.03 29.74 32.63
N GLY A 308 1.50 29.07 31.62
CA GLY A 308 1.81 29.33 30.20
C GLY A 308 3.16 28.77 29.74
N VAL A 309 3.82 27.92 30.53
CA VAL A 309 5.03 27.19 30.13
C VAL A 309 4.63 25.98 29.28
N ALA A 310 5.33 25.78 28.16
CA ALA A 310 5.12 24.63 27.29
C ALA A 310 5.73 23.35 27.88
N VAL A 311 4.92 22.30 27.94
CA VAL A 311 5.27 20.95 28.41
C VAL A 311 4.92 19.92 27.35
N LEU A 312 5.59 18.77 27.37
CA LEU A 312 5.25 17.69 26.45
C LEU A 312 4.05 16.90 26.98
N MET A 313 2.98 16.86 26.19
CA MET A 313 1.76 16.10 26.49
C MET A 313 0.84 16.09 25.26
N HIS A 314 0.44 14.91 24.82
CA HIS A 314 -0.56 14.75 23.76
C HIS A 314 -1.97 15.16 24.24
N ASP A 315 -2.41 14.56 25.34
CA ASP A 315 -3.78 14.67 25.85
C ASP A 315 -4.03 15.99 26.59
N SER A 316 -5.28 16.47 26.58
CA SER A 316 -5.66 17.69 27.32
C SER A 316 -5.59 17.50 28.84
N THR A 317 -5.55 16.25 29.29
CA THR A 317 -5.43 15.83 30.68
C THR A 317 -4.22 14.93 30.89
N VAL A 318 -3.82 14.72 32.14
CA VAL A 318 -2.63 13.92 32.48
C VAL A 318 -2.96 12.43 32.72
N ASP A 319 -4.24 12.08 32.69
CA ASP A 319 -4.81 10.84 33.24
C ASP A 319 -4.29 9.56 32.56
N ARG A 320 -4.05 9.59 31.24
CA ARG A 320 -3.62 8.40 30.49
C ARG A 320 -2.15 8.08 30.70
N THR A 321 -1.30 9.09 30.72
CA THR A 321 0.17 8.95 30.67
C THR A 321 0.84 9.16 32.01
N THR A 322 0.08 9.47 33.06
CA THR A 322 0.63 9.69 34.40
C THR A 322 -0.19 9.04 35.51
N ASP A 323 0.32 9.07 36.73
CA ASP A 323 -0.40 8.71 37.96
C ASP A 323 -1.36 9.82 38.49
N GLY A 324 -1.47 10.94 37.77
CA GLY A 324 -2.32 12.07 38.13
C GLY A 324 -3.65 12.11 37.39
N THR A 325 -4.50 13.08 37.73
CA THR A 325 -5.76 13.36 37.01
C THR A 325 -5.96 14.84 36.74
N GLY A 326 -6.77 15.16 35.73
CA GLY A 326 -7.23 16.51 35.41
C GLY A 326 -6.41 17.22 34.33
N THR A 327 -6.84 18.44 33.96
CA THR A 327 -6.31 19.13 32.77
C THR A 327 -4.90 19.66 32.98
N VAL A 328 -4.06 19.59 31.95
CA VAL A 328 -2.70 20.15 31.95
C VAL A 328 -2.74 21.65 32.26
N ALA A 329 -3.69 22.37 31.65
CA ALA A 329 -3.87 23.81 31.81
C ALA A 329 -4.25 24.25 33.25
N SER A 330 -4.63 23.32 34.12
CA SER A 330 -4.94 23.62 35.53
C SER A 330 -3.75 23.41 36.49
N LYS A 331 -2.63 22.86 36.00
CA LYS A 331 -1.48 22.49 36.83
C LYS A 331 -0.27 23.38 36.53
N THR A 332 0.43 23.80 37.58
CA THR A 332 1.76 24.44 37.46
C THR A 332 2.80 23.43 36.99
N VAL A 333 3.93 23.89 36.46
CA VAL A 333 5.06 23.02 36.11
C VAL A 333 5.54 22.25 37.33
N ALA A 334 5.57 22.88 38.51
CA ALA A 334 5.95 22.21 39.75
C ALA A 334 5.00 21.05 40.10
N GLN A 335 3.69 21.21 39.87
CA GLN A 335 2.70 20.14 40.08
C GLN A 335 2.81 19.05 38.99
N LEU A 336 3.07 19.42 37.74
CA LEU A 336 3.27 18.42 36.67
C LEU A 336 4.53 17.59 36.92
N LYS A 337 5.58 18.20 37.47
CA LYS A 337 6.85 17.53 37.81
C LYS A 337 6.75 16.55 38.99
N THR A 338 5.66 16.55 39.76
CA THR A 338 5.47 15.57 40.84
C THR A 338 4.86 14.27 40.34
N LEU A 339 4.27 14.27 39.14
CA LEU A 339 3.62 13.11 38.54
C LEU A 339 4.66 12.11 38.01
N ASP A 340 4.31 10.83 38.04
CA ASP A 340 5.05 9.74 37.40
C ASP A 340 4.47 9.50 36.00
N ALA A 341 5.27 9.76 34.97
CA ALA A 341 4.92 9.63 33.57
C ALA A 341 5.49 8.36 32.90
N GLY A 342 5.98 7.38 33.68
CA GLY A 342 6.63 6.18 33.16
C GLY A 342 6.10 4.86 33.71
N SER A 343 5.62 4.82 34.96
CA SER A 343 5.18 3.58 35.60
C SER A 343 4.03 2.86 34.86
N SER A 344 3.11 3.60 34.25
CA SER A 344 1.98 3.01 33.49
C SER A 344 2.44 2.34 32.19
N PHE A 345 3.56 2.79 31.64
CA PHE A 345 4.17 2.20 30.44
C PHE A 345 4.92 0.90 30.79
N SER A 346 5.85 0.98 31.75
CA SER A 346 6.60 -0.17 32.26
C SER A 346 7.24 0.20 33.61
N PRO A 347 7.32 -0.74 34.59
CA PRO A 347 7.96 -0.49 35.87
C PRO A 347 9.41 0.01 35.79
N GLU A 348 10.12 -0.25 34.69
CA GLU A 348 11.49 0.21 34.48
C GLU A 348 11.62 1.74 34.33
N PHE A 349 10.54 2.42 33.96
CA PHE A 349 10.49 3.88 33.81
C PHE A 349 9.84 4.58 35.02
N ALA A 350 9.66 3.87 36.14
CA ALA A 350 9.09 4.45 37.33
C ALA A 350 9.85 5.72 37.77
N GLY A 351 9.11 6.79 38.01
CA GLY A 351 9.63 8.10 38.39
C GLY A 351 10.03 9.03 37.23
N GLU A 352 9.85 8.63 35.98
CA GLU A 352 9.96 9.54 34.82
C GLU A 352 8.98 10.70 34.99
N ARG A 353 9.36 11.93 34.60
CA ARG A 353 8.58 13.15 34.86
C ARG A 353 8.11 13.81 33.59
N VAL A 354 6.96 14.50 33.65
CA VAL A 354 6.48 15.35 32.56
C VAL A 354 7.54 16.44 32.26
N PRO A 355 8.12 16.49 31.05
CA PRO A 355 9.16 17.46 30.74
C PRO A 355 8.60 18.76 30.18
N THR A 356 9.31 19.87 30.44
CA THR A 356 9.13 21.13 29.73
C THR A 356 9.81 21.07 28.37
N VAL A 357 9.35 21.87 27.42
CA VAL A 357 10.00 21.99 26.11
C VAL A 357 11.46 22.46 26.24
N ALA A 358 11.77 23.32 27.22
CA ALA A 358 13.14 23.80 27.45
C ALA A 358 14.09 22.65 27.84
N GLU A 359 13.65 21.73 28.71
CA GLU A 359 14.45 20.56 29.09
C GLU A 359 14.70 19.63 27.90
N VAL A 360 13.67 19.42 27.07
CA VAL A 360 13.80 18.60 25.85
C VAL A 360 14.76 19.25 24.85
N MET A 361 14.66 20.57 24.64
CA MET A 361 15.59 21.31 23.80
C MET A 361 17.03 21.21 24.31
N ILE A 362 17.27 21.25 25.62
CA ILE A 362 18.60 21.07 26.20
C ILE A 362 19.15 19.67 25.90
N GLU A 363 18.32 18.64 26.01
CA GLU A 363 18.72 17.26 25.71
C GLU A 363 18.98 17.04 24.20
N ALA A 364 18.15 17.64 23.35
CA ALA A 364 18.16 17.49 21.88
C ALA A 364 19.19 18.37 21.16
N LYS A 365 19.67 19.45 21.79
CA LYS A 365 20.54 20.46 21.18
C LYS A 365 21.75 19.88 20.47
N GLY A 366 21.88 20.16 19.17
CA GLY A 366 22.98 19.71 18.32
C GLY A 366 22.98 18.21 18.02
N LYS A 367 21.89 17.50 18.35
CA LYS A 367 21.75 16.05 18.16
C LYS A 367 20.58 15.67 17.24
N MET A 368 19.52 16.47 17.20
CA MET A 368 18.30 16.16 16.44
C MET A 368 17.44 17.41 16.17
N ILE A 369 16.48 17.26 15.26
CA ILE A 369 15.42 18.21 14.95
C ILE A 369 14.21 17.91 15.81
N LEU A 370 13.54 18.96 16.30
CA LEU A 370 12.27 18.87 17.01
C LEU A 370 11.12 19.27 16.10
N TYR A 371 10.19 18.35 15.86
CA TYR A 371 8.98 18.56 15.09
C TYR A 371 7.79 18.73 16.04
N PHE A 372 7.27 19.94 16.14
CA PHE A 372 6.26 20.30 17.15
C PHE A 372 4.85 20.12 16.61
N ASP A 373 4.02 19.35 17.33
CA ASP A 373 2.57 19.42 17.25
C ASP A 373 2.04 20.39 18.32
N LEU A 374 1.31 21.43 17.87
CA LEU A 374 0.72 22.47 18.70
C LEU A 374 -0.76 22.16 18.95
N LYS A 375 -1.08 21.65 20.15
CA LYS A 375 -2.45 21.27 20.52
C LYS A 375 -3.39 22.44 20.88
N VAL A 376 -2.86 23.63 21.19
CA VAL A 376 -3.62 24.80 21.65
C VAL A 376 -3.05 26.14 21.13
N PRO A 377 -3.88 27.19 21.00
CA PRO A 377 -3.40 28.51 20.60
C PRO A 377 -2.35 29.10 21.55
N GLY A 378 -1.43 29.91 21.02
CA GLY A 378 -0.46 30.69 21.80
C GLY A 378 0.84 29.96 22.16
N GLN A 379 0.96 28.66 21.86
CA GLN A 379 2.14 27.85 22.19
C GLN A 379 3.44 28.33 21.57
N ILE A 380 3.39 28.93 20.39
CA ILE A 380 4.57 29.45 19.72
C ILE A 380 5.32 30.51 20.58
N ASN A 381 4.61 31.26 21.42
CA ASN A 381 5.25 32.19 22.38
C ASN A 381 6.06 31.42 23.42
N ALA A 382 5.46 30.39 24.01
CA ALA A 382 6.11 29.57 25.03
C ALA A 382 7.32 28.79 24.47
N ILE A 383 7.20 28.28 23.24
CA ILE A 383 8.31 27.62 22.52
C ILE A 383 9.45 28.62 22.23
N THR A 384 9.13 29.85 21.83
CA THR A 384 10.16 30.89 21.61
C THR A 384 10.89 31.26 22.91
N ASN A 385 10.18 31.31 24.04
CA ASN A 385 10.79 31.51 25.35
C ASN A 385 11.69 30.31 25.74
N ALA A 386 11.25 29.08 25.47
CA ALA A 386 12.05 27.88 25.71
C ALA A 386 13.33 27.86 24.84
N LEU A 387 13.26 28.28 23.58
CA LEU A 387 14.42 28.44 22.69
C LEU A 387 15.47 29.38 23.31
N ALA A 388 15.03 30.53 23.84
CA ALA A 388 15.93 31.48 24.49
C ALA A 388 16.59 30.91 25.75
N GLN A 389 15.87 30.09 26.52
CA GLN A 389 16.38 29.44 27.73
C GLN A 389 17.38 28.32 27.42
N ALA A 390 17.08 27.47 26.43
CA ALA A 390 17.91 26.32 26.06
C ALA A 390 19.07 26.68 25.12
N GLY A 391 18.97 27.82 24.41
CA GLY A 391 19.87 28.19 23.32
C GLY A 391 19.88 27.16 22.19
N PHE A 392 18.72 26.62 21.84
CA PHE A 392 18.53 25.65 20.75
C PHE A 392 18.44 26.37 19.41
N ASP A 393 18.91 25.75 18.32
CA ASP A 393 18.92 26.39 17.00
C ASP A 393 17.49 26.48 16.45
N PRO A 394 16.96 27.68 16.16
CA PRO A 394 15.63 27.84 15.57
C PRO A 394 15.44 27.12 14.22
N ASN A 395 16.52 26.81 13.49
CA ASN A 395 16.45 26.07 12.23
C ASN A 395 16.18 24.57 12.43
N ASP A 396 16.44 24.05 13.62
CA ASP A 396 16.15 22.66 14.01
C ASP A 396 14.71 22.50 14.56
N CYS A 397 13.85 23.52 14.37
CA CYS A 397 12.44 23.48 14.74
C CYS A 397 11.56 23.31 13.49
N TRP A 398 10.79 22.23 13.47
CA TRP A 398 9.74 21.97 12.49
C TRP A 398 8.37 22.08 13.18
N PHE A 399 7.32 22.40 12.45
CA PHE A 399 5.98 22.57 13.00
C PHE A 399 4.94 21.89 12.11
N TRP A 400 4.12 21.04 12.73
CA TRP A 400 2.93 20.50 12.10
C TRP A 400 1.80 21.52 12.23
N VAL A 401 1.07 21.75 11.14
CA VAL A 401 -0.05 22.69 11.10
C VAL A 401 -1.22 22.09 10.34
N TYR A 402 -2.32 21.82 11.06
CA TYR A 402 -3.57 21.37 10.43
C TYR A 402 -4.39 22.52 9.88
N ASN A 403 -4.39 22.65 8.56
CA ASN A 403 -5.25 23.54 7.78
C ASN A 403 -5.51 24.94 8.38
N ASN A 404 -4.52 25.54 9.06
CA ASN A 404 -4.68 26.78 9.81
C ASN A 404 -3.61 27.83 9.44
N SER A 405 -3.99 28.79 8.60
CA SER A 405 -3.08 29.83 8.12
C SER A 405 -2.69 30.83 9.21
N SER A 406 -3.49 30.97 10.27
CA SER A 406 -3.17 31.83 11.41
C SER A 406 -2.02 31.28 12.24
N ASP A 407 -1.96 29.96 12.41
CA ASP A 407 -0.87 29.28 13.10
C ASP A 407 0.42 29.40 12.29
N ALA A 408 0.36 29.14 10.98
CA ALA A 408 1.49 29.33 10.07
C ALA A 408 2.03 30.77 10.12
N ALA A 409 1.15 31.78 10.07
CA ALA A 409 1.55 33.19 10.19
C ALA A 409 2.19 33.50 11.55
N SER A 410 1.66 32.93 12.64
CA SER A 410 2.17 33.13 13.99
C SER A 410 3.56 32.50 14.20
N ILE A 411 3.81 31.34 13.59
CA ILE A 411 5.13 30.68 13.52
C ILE A 411 6.09 31.56 12.72
N ARG A 412 5.73 31.94 11.50
CA ARG A 412 6.59 32.74 10.62
C ARG A 412 7.00 34.08 11.24
N ALA A 413 6.11 34.73 11.97
CA ALA A 413 6.40 36.01 12.64
C ALA A 413 7.48 35.90 13.73
N ARG A 414 7.66 34.72 14.33
CA ARG A 414 8.60 34.50 15.45
C ARG A 414 9.84 33.71 15.02
N LEU A 415 9.64 32.72 14.15
CA LEU A 415 10.64 31.79 13.66
C LEU A 415 10.59 31.77 12.12
N PRO A 416 11.18 32.79 11.46
CA PRO A 416 11.03 32.98 10.01
C PRO A 416 11.57 31.81 9.19
N ASN A 417 12.56 31.08 9.70
CA ASN A 417 13.23 29.98 9.00
C ASN A 417 12.74 28.57 9.38
N ALA A 418 11.90 28.44 10.42
CA ALA A 418 11.42 27.12 10.88
C ALA A 418 10.69 26.37 9.76
N LYS A 419 10.74 25.05 9.70
CA LYS A 419 9.97 24.31 8.69
C LYS A 419 8.50 24.21 9.12
N ILE A 420 7.58 24.48 8.20
CA ILE A 420 6.14 24.26 8.42
C ILE A 420 5.73 23.12 7.49
N ILE A 421 5.24 22.04 8.09
CA ILE A 421 4.67 20.91 7.39
C ILE A 421 3.15 20.99 7.61
N TRP A 422 2.41 21.01 6.51
CA TRP A 422 0.99 21.33 6.50
C TRP A 422 0.15 20.07 6.30
N GLU A 423 -0.82 19.81 7.16
CA GLU A 423 -1.87 18.84 6.88
C GLU A 423 -3.05 19.54 6.20
N PRO A 424 -3.39 19.19 4.95
CA PRO A 424 -4.55 19.75 4.26
C PRO A 424 -5.87 19.16 4.79
N ALA A 425 -6.93 19.97 4.84
CA ALA A 425 -8.28 19.44 5.05
C ALA A 425 -8.89 18.96 3.72
N GLY A 426 -9.41 17.73 3.68
CA GLY A 426 -10.11 17.18 2.52
C GLY A 426 -9.26 17.10 1.23
N ASN A 427 -9.90 17.17 0.06
CA ASN A 427 -9.22 17.05 -1.24
C ASN A 427 -8.67 18.40 -1.76
N ALA A 428 -7.75 18.99 -0.99
CA ALA A 428 -7.24 20.35 -1.20
C ALA A 428 -6.54 20.58 -2.56
N PHE A 429 -6.12 19.52 -3.26
CA PHE A 429 -5.44 19.60 -4.57
C PHE A 429 -6.39 19.67 -5.77
N SER A 430 -7.71 19.74 -5.53
CA SER A 430 -8.68 20.10 -6.57
C SER A 430 -8.58 21.59 -6.96
N ASP A 431 -7.99 22.44 -6.11
CA ASP A 431 -7.70 23.83 -6.42
C ASP A 431 -6.35 23.96 -7.17
N PRO A 432 -6.35 24.42 -8.44
CA PRO A 432 -5.12 24.60 -9.22
C PRO A 432 -4.16 25.64 -8.62
N ASN A 433 -4.63 26.51 -7.70
CA ASN A 433 -3.80 27.51 -7.03
C ASN A 433 -3.25 27.06 -5.68
N PHE A 434 -3.64 25.88 -5.17
CA PHE A 434 -3.33 25.45 -3.81
C PHE A 434 -1.85 25.59 -3.47
N GLY A 435 -0.95 25.13 -4.35
CA GLY A 435 0.50 25.23 -4.09
C GLY A 435 1.05 26.66 -4.08
N ASN A 436 0.49 27.59 -4.87
CA ASN A 436 0.88 29.01 -4.78
C ASN A 436 0.46 29.62 -3.44
N THR A 437 -0.73 29.27 -2.97
CA THR A 437 -1.24 29.67 -1.66
C THR A 437 -0.35 29.13 -0.54
N MET A 438 0.01 27.84 -0.58
CA MET A 438 0.89 27.23 0.43
C MET A 438 2.28 27.89 0.47
N ARG A 439 2.87 28.21 -0.69
CA ARG A 439 4.14 28.95 -0.75
C ARG A 439 4.05 30.35 -0.16
N SER A 440 2.95 31.08 -0.39
CA SER A 440 2.81 32.46 0.09
C SER A 440 2.75 32.58 1.61
N ILE A 441 2.29 31.52 2.29
CA ILE A 441 2.29 31.41 3.76
C ILE A 441 3.53 30.67 4.30
N GLY A 442 4.48 30.31 3.42
CA GLY A 442 5.76 29.72 3.79
C GLY A 442 5.69 28.24 4.19
N VAL A 443 4.71 27.48 3.72
CA VAL A 443 4.67 26.02 3.89
C VAL A 443 5.86 25.39 3.14
N TRP A 444 6.55 24.46 3.80
CA TRP A 444 7.70 23.72 3.25
C TRP A 444 7.28 22.37 2.65
N GLY A 445 6.29 21.72 3.25
CA GLY A 445 5.81 20.41 2.79
C GLY A 445 4.47 20.04 3.38
N PHE A 446 4.05 18.82 3.11
CA PHE A 446 2.77 18.27 3.58
C PHE A 446 3.01 17.07 4.49
N ASP A 447 2.15 16.89 5.48
CA ASP A 447 2.06 15.66 6.28
C ASP A 447 0.69 15.03 6.04
N LEU A 448 0.67 13.74 5.74
CA LEU A 448 -0.55 13.04 5.36
C LEU A 448 -0.81 11.82 6.26
N GLY A 449 -2.03 11.71 6.78
CA GLY A 449 -2.43 10.53 7.54
C GLY A 449 -2.57 9.27 6.68
N VAL A 450 -1.95 8.15 7.08
CA VAL A 450 -1.97 6.85 6.37
C VAL A 450 -3.39 6.34 6.11
N TYR A 451 -4.33 6.60 7.03
CA TYR A 451 -5.69 6.06 7.00
C TYR A 451 -6.69 6.90 6.20
N TYR A 452 -6.30 8.07 5.67
CA TYR A 452 -7.21 8.93 4.91
C TYR A 452 -7.20 8.66 3.40
N GLY A 453 -6.49 7.62 2.93
CA GLY A 453 -6.42 7.29 1.50
C GLY A 453 -5.81 8.42 0.63
N THR A 454 -5.13 9.37 1.26
CA THR A 454 -4.72 10.66 0.70
C THR A 454 -3.40 10.61 -0.09
N VAL A 455 -2.56 9.60 0.16
CA VAL A 455 -1.33 9.42 -0.63
C VAL A 455 -1.67 8.67 -1.90
N ASN A 456 -2.35 9.35 -2.82
CA ASN A 456 -2.39 8.90 -4.19
C ASN A 456 -1.11 9.40 -4.91
N SER A 457 -0.61 8.63 -5.86
CA SER A 457 0.62 8.94 -6.59
C SER A 457 0.54 10.27 -7.35
N ALA A 458 -0.65 10.78 -7.64
CA ALA A 458 -0.86 12.06 -8.33
C ALA A 458 -0.60 13.26 -7.41
N PHE A 459 -1.08 13.22 -6.16
CA PHE A 459 -0.78 14.21 -5.13
C PHE A 459 0.73 14.29 -4.92
N LEU A 460 1.35 13.14 -4.65
CA LEU A 460 2.77 13.08 -4.31
C LEU A 460 3.60 13.65 -5.46
N ARG A 461 3.31 13.25 -6.69
CA ARG A 461 3.94 13.81 -7.89
C ARG A 461 3.76 15.33 -7.98
N SER A 462 2.53 15.83 -7.86
CA SER A 462 2.22 17.26 -7.99
C SER A 462 2.91 18.09 -6.90
N ALA A 463 2.88 17.63 -5.64
CA ALA A 463 3.56 18.30 -4.53
C ALA A 463 5.07 18.38 -4.78
N LYS A 464 5.67 17.27 -5.20
CA LYS A 464 7.12 17.17 -5.48
C LYS A 464 7.53 18.02 -6.69
N GLU A 465 6.78 18.01 -7.79
CA GLU A 465 7.00 18.88 -8.95
C GLU A 465 6.98 20.37 -8.58
N GLN A 466 6.13 20.72 -7.61
CA GLN A 466 6.02 22.06 -7.06
C GLN A 466 7.05 22.40 -5.97
N GLY A 467 7.97 21.48 -5.66
CA GLY A 467 9.08 21.68 -4.73
C GLY A 467 8.74 21.47 -3.25
N PHE A 468 7.59 20.88 -2.94
CA PHE A 468 7.22 20.53 -1.56
C PHE A 468 7.77 19.16 -1.18
N VAL A 469 8.11 19.00 0.10
CA VAL A 469 8.34 17.68 0.68
C VAL A 469 7.02 17.03 1.09
N VAL A 470 6.97 15.70 1.12
CA VAL A 470 5.81 14.94 1.60
C VAL A 470 6.22 13.98 2.70
N SER A 471 5.59 14.13 3.85
CA SER A 471 5.65 13.26 5.02
C SER A 471 4.36 12.46 5.17
N ILE A 472 4.44 11.31 5.84
CA ILE A 472 3.30 10.45 6.16
C ILE A 472 3.34 10.03 7.61
N TYR A 473 2.20 10.07 8.31
CA TYR A 473 2.05 9.63 9.69
C TYR A 473 0.76 8.81 9.91
N THR A 474 0.67 7.90 10.87
CA THR A 474 1.76 7.24 11.61
C THR A 474 1.89 5.83 11.04
N ILE A 475 3.07 5.44 10.55
CA ILE A 475 3.28 4.11 9.95
C ILE A 475 3.75 3.13 11.02
N LEU A 476 3.10 1.96 11.11
CA LEU A 476 3.32 0.99 12.18
C LEU A 476 3.85 -0.36 11.71
N ASP A 477 4.09 -0.56 10.41
CA ASP A 477 4.55 -1.84 9.85
C ASP A 477 5.60 -1.67 8.74
N PRO A 478 6.57 -2.61 8.61
CA PRO A 478 7.61 -2.53 7.59
C PRO A 478 7.10 -2.52 6.15
N ASP A 479 6.03 -3.26 5.85
CA ASP A 479 5.52 -3.38 4.47
C ASP A 479 4.97 -2.04 3.97
N THR A 480 4.25 -1.32 4.82
CA THR A 480 3.74 0.03 4.55
C THR A 480 4.88 1.03 4.43
N MET A 481 5.95 0.91 5.23
CA MET A 481 7.16 1.73 5.06
C MET A 481 7.79 1.51 3.68
N VAL A 482 8.01 0.25 3.27
CA VAL A 482 8.59 -0.09 1.95
C VAL A 482 7.71 0.41 0.81
N ARG A 483 6.38 0.20 0.89
CA ARG A 483 5.43 0.67 -0.12
C ARG A 483 5.46 2.19 -0.29
N ASN A 484 5.43 2.95 0.81
CA ASN A 484 5.44 4.41 0.74
C ASN A 484 6.81 4.97 0.29
N ALA A 485 7.90 4.29 0.65
CA ALA A 485 9.21 4.63 0.12
C ALA A 485 9.24 4.44 -1.40
N ALA A 486 8.64 3.37 -1.95
CA ALA A 486 8.54 3.16 -3.39
C ALA A 486 7.73 4.25 -4.12
N LEU A 487 6.77 4.88 -3.44
CA LEU A 487 5.98 5.99 -4.02
C LEU A 487 6.78 7.30 -4.15
N GLY A 488 7.86 7.47 -3.39
CA GLY A 488 8.69 8.69 -3.40
C GLY A 488 8.45 9.64 -2.23
N VAL A 489 7.94 9.11 -1.10
CA VAL A 489 7.75 9.86 0.15
C VAL A 489 9.09 10.28 0.74
N ASP A 490 9.13 11.49 1.32
CA ASP A 490 10.36 12.11 1.82
C ASP A 490 10.62 11.79 3.29
N TYR A 491 9.57 11.80 4.11
CA TYR A 491 9.64 11.51 5.54
C TYR A 491 8.52 10.55 5.95
N MET A 492 8.78 9.71 6.95
CA MET A 492 7.72 8.94 7.59
C MET A 492 7.84 9.08 9.10
N GLU A 493 6.70 9.31 9.71
CA GLU A 493 6.54 9.30 11.15
C GLU A 493 6.11 7.91 11.63
N THR A 494 6.80 7.39 12.63
CA THR A 494 6.59 6.04 13.14
C THR A 494 6.91 5.92 14.62
N ASP A 495 6.23 4.97 15.28
CA ASP A 495 6.56 4.50 16.64
C ASP A 495 7.78 3.54 16.64
N PHE A 496 8.26 3.11 15.47
CA PHE A 496 9.31 2.09 15.30
C PHE A 496 10.50 2.58 14.43
N PRO A 497 11.14 3.71 14.76
CA PRO A 497 12.19 4.28 13.91
C PRO A 497 13.42 3.39 13.76
N GLN A 498 13.72 2.52 14.72
CA GLN A 498 14.78 1.50 14.61
C GLN A 498 14.49 0.47 13.51
N ILE A 499 13.23 0.10 13.33
CA ILE A 499 12.81 -0.81 12.25
C ILE A 499 12.97 -0.08 10.92
N MET A 500 12.52 1.17 10.86
CA MET A 500 12.68 1.99 9.66
C MET A 500 14.15 2.14 9.29
N ASN A 501 15.03 2.47 10.24
CA ASN A 501 16.49 2.54 10.06
C ASN A 501 17.10 1.23 9.56
N ALA A 502 16.62 0.08 10.05
CA ALA A 502 17.13 -1.24 9.67
C ALA A 502 16.74 -1.68 8.24
N ILE A 503 15.72 -1.06 7.64
CA ILE A 503 15.26 -1.34 6.27
C ILE A 503 15.60 -0.24 5.26
N GLN A 504 16.29 0.83 5.69
CA GLN A 504 16.81 1.84 4.77
C GLN A 504 17.87 1.22 3.85
N PRO A 505 17.92 1.58 2.55
CA PRO A 505 19.05 1.19 1.73
C PRO A 505 20.35 1.86 2.21
N PRO A 506 21.51 1.34 1.80
CA PRO A 506 22.79 1.99 2.05
C PRO A 506 22.79 3.44 1.60
N GLN A 507 23.44 4.31 2.38
CA GLN A 507 23.62 5.71 1.99
C GLN A 507 24.84 5.82 1.08
N PHE A 508 24.69 6.47 -0.07
CA PHE A 508 25.77 6.75 -1.01
C PHE A 508 25.97 8.25 -1.13
N ASP A 509 27.20 8.73 -1.33
CA ASP A 509 27.47 10.16 -1.50
C ASP A 509 26.96 10.69 -2.85
N ALA A 510 26.95 9.83 -3.87
CA ALA A 510 26.37 10.12 -5.17
C ALA A 510 24.92 9.64 -5.27
N ALA A 511 24.16 10.24 -6.18
CA ALA A 511 22.81 9.76 -6.52
C ALA A 511 22.82 8.27 -6.90
N SER A 512 21.80 7.53 -6.49
CA SER A 512 21.69 6.09 -6.68
C SER A 512 20.25 5.65 -6.96
N GLY A 513 20.00 4.33 -7.09
CA GLY A 513 18.66 3.77 -7.29
C GLY A 513 17.84 4.41 -8.41
N PRO A 514 18.36 4.49 -9.65
CA PRO A 514 17.67 5.13 -10.75
C PRO A 514 16.38 4.40 -11.11
N THR A 515 15.33 5.15 -11.36
CA THR A 515 14.13 4.70 -12.09
C THR A 515 13.97 5.59 -13.32
N PRO A 516 13.91 5.04 -14.54
CA PRO A 516 14.12 3.63 -14.90
C PRO A 516 15.50 3.11 -14.46
N THR A 517 15.59 1.81 -14.17
CA THR A 517 16.85 1.17 -13.78
C THR A 517 17.88 1.27 -14.91
N ASN A 518 19.17 1.23 -14.56
CA ASN A 518 20.24 1.32 -15.57
C ASN A 518 20.13 0.16 -16.58
N GLY A 519 20.07 0.49 -17.86
CA GLY A 519 19.87 -0.45 -18.95
C GLY A 519 18.41 -0.85 -19.18
N ALA A 520 17.44 -0.22 -18.53
CA ALA A 520 16.02 -0.54 -18.71
C ALA A 520 15.60 -0.41 -20.18
N ALA A 521 14.87 -1.41 -20.68
CA ALA A 521 14.24 -1.39 -22.00
C ALA A 521 12.74 -1.07 -21.87
N ASN A 522 12.08 -0.79 -23.00
CA ASN A 522 10.63 -0.53 -23.07
C ASN A 522 10.14 0.63 -22.18
N VAL A 523 10.98 1.66 -22.02
CA VAL A 523 10.62 2.84 -21.24
C VAL A 523 9.70 3.76 -22.05
N SER A 524 8.66 4.31 -21.40
CA SER A 524 7.73 5.29 -21.97
C SER A 524 8.48 6.46 -22.64
N PRO A 525 7.97 7.02 -23.76
CA PRO A 525 8.51 8.25 -24.36
C PRO A 525 8.28 9.50 -23.50
N SER A 526 7.50 9.39 -22.41
CA SER A 526 7.37 10.41 -21.38
C SER A 526 7.69 9.82 -20.01
N PRO A 527 8.96 9.44 -19.75
CA PRO A 527 9.32 8.78 -18.51
C PRO A 527 9.38 9.78 -17.36
N LEU A 528 8.97 9.32 -16.18
CA LEU A 528 9.32 9.94 -14.91
C LEU A 528 10.66 9.36 -14.47
N LEU A 529 11.70 10.19 -14.47
CA LEU A 529 12.97 9.84 -13.87
C LEU A 529 12.89 10.09 -12.36
N THR A 530 13.27 9.11 -11.54
CA THR A 530 13.45 9.30 -10.10
C THR A 530 14.75 8.66 -9.64
N TRP A 531 15.32 9.16 -8.54
CA TRP A 531 16.54 8.62 -7.95
C TRP A 531 16.49 8.70 -6.43
N VAL A 532 17.45 8.04 -5.80
CA VAL A 532 17.79 8.20 -4.39
C VAL A 532 18.85 9.29 -4.29
N ALA A 533 18.51 10.35 -3.56
CA ALA A 533 19.44 11.44 -3.26
C ALA A 533 20.70 10.94 -2.56
N GLY A 534 21.86 11.44 -2.96
CA GLY A 534 23.11 11.21 -2.26
C GLY A 534 23.18 11.89 -0.89
N SER A 535 24.11 11.43 -0.06
CA SER A 535 24.37 11.95 1.29
C SER A 535 24.52 13.48 1.30
N ASN A 536 23.82 14.15 2.21
CA ASN A 536 23.95 15.60 2.44
C ASN A 536 23.64 16.47 1.20
N SER A 537 22.90 15.93 0.23
CA SER A 537 22.43 16.70 -0.91
C SER A 537 21.44 17.79 -0.48
N THR A 538 21.64 18.98 -1.04
CA THR A 538 20.75 20.14 -0.91
C THR A 538 20.06 20.48 -2.23
N ALA A 539 20.58 19.96 -3.34
CA ALA A 539 19.99 20.07 -4.68
C ALA A 539 20.63 19.02 -5.62
N HIS A 540 19.97 18.79 -6.75
CA HIS A 540 20.37 17.82 -7.77
C HIS A 540 20.59 18.53 -9.09
N ARG A 541 21.75 18.33 -9.72
CA ARG A 541 22.01 18.73 -11.10
C ARG A 541 21.75 17.53 -12.00
N VAL A 542 20.74 17.66 -12.85
CA VAL A 542 20.30 16.58 -13.75
C VAL A 542 20.91 16.80 -15.13
N TYR A 543 21.47 15.73 -15.66
CA TYR A 543 22.07 15.65 -16.98
C TYR A 543 21.30 14.60 -17.79
N PHE A 544 21.00 14.90 -19.05
CA PHE A 544 20.20 14.03 -19.91
C PHE A 544 20.54 14.26 -21.39
N ASP A 545 20.87 13.20 -22.13
CA ASP A 545 21.14 13.25 -23.57
C ASP A 545 21.01 11.84 -24.21
N THR A 546 21.17 11.76 -25.53
CA THR A 546 21.46 10.53 -26.28
C THR A 546 22.96 10.18 -26.29
N ASP A 547 23.82 11.12 -25.89
CA ASP A 547 25.25 10.89 -25.72
C ASP A 547 25.58 10.30 -24.32
N PRO A 548 26.44 9.28 -24.20
CA PRO A 548 26.93 8.76 -22.92
C PRO A 548 27.61 9.78 -22.00
N ALA A 549 27.99 10.96 -22.51
CA ALA A 549 28.38 12.15 -21.75
C ALA A 549 27.22 13.16 -21.74
N PRO A 550 26.15 12.91 -20.94
CA PRO A 550 24.91 13.67 -21.07
C PRO A 550 25.09 15.15 -20.69
N ALA A 551 24.41 16.03 -21.42
CA ALA A 551 24.42 17.47 -21.19
C ALA A 551 23.62 17.87 -19.95
N PHE A 552 24.05 18.95 -19.27
CA PHE A 552 23.31 19.53 -18.14
C PHE A 552 21.97 20.08 -18.60
N ILE A 553 20.87 19.68 -17.98
CA ILE A 553 19.53 20.16 -18.33
C ILE A 553 18.92 21.07 -17.25
N ARG A 554 19.12 20.79 -15.95
CA ARG A 554 18.56 21.61 -14.86
C ARG A 554 19.18 21.32 -13.50
N GLN A 555 19.04 22.26 -12.56
CA GLN A 555 19.24 22.05 -11.13
C GLN A 555 17.90 22.19 -10.39
N GLN A 556 17.66 21.37 -9.38
CA GLN A 556 16.39 21.30 -8.65
C GLN A 556 16.58 20.75 -7.23
N THR A 557 15.57 20.89 -6.36
CA THR A 557 15.62 20.38 -4.98
C THR A 557 14.84 19.09 -4.76
N ASN A 558 13.97 18.70 -5.70
CA ASN A 558 13.30 17.40 -5.68
C ASN A 558 14.09 16.36 -6.48
N ASP A 559 13.78 15.11 -6.24
CA ASP A 559 14.46 13.92 -6.74
C ASP A 559 13.72 13.25 -7.91
N LEU A 560 13.00 14.06 -8.70
CA LEU A 560 12.26 13.58 -9.87
C LEU A 560 12.35 14.52 -11.07
N VAL A 561 12.32 13.98 -12.28
CA VAL A 561 12.19 14.75 -13.52
C VAL A 561 11.24 14.05 -14.46
N THR A 562 10.15 14.73 -14.81
CA THR A 562 9.29 14.31 -15.92
C THR A 562 9.94 14.74 -17.23
N LEU A 563 10.20 13.76 -18.10
CA LEU A 563 10.59 13.99 -19.49
C LEU A 563 9.41 13.72 -20.39
N SER A 564 9.43 14.28 -21.60
CA SER A 564 8.35 14.12 -22.57
C SER A 564 8.88 14.14 -23.99
N ASN A 565 8.14 13.50 -24.89
CA ASN A 565 8.42 13.51 -26.32
C ASN A 565 9.80 12.92 -26.69
N LEU A 566 10.27 11.92 -25.93
CA LEU A 566 11.50 11.21 -26.24
C LEU A 566 11.32 10.36 -27.51
N ALA A 567 12.37 10.28 -28.33
CA ALA A 567 12.37 9.51 -29.57
C ALA A 567 12.30 8.01 -29.28
N LEU A 568 11.49 7.29 -30.05
CA LEU A 568 11.38 5.84 -29.95
C LEU A 568 12.65 5.15 -30.46
N ASN A 569 12.87 3.93 -30.00
CA ASN A 569 14.04 3.09 -30.28
C ASN A 569 15.38 3.82 -30.05
N THR A 570 15.39 4.71 -29.06
CA THR A 570 16.54 5.55 -28.73
C THR A 570 16.96 5.26 -27.31
N THR A 571 18.25 4.96 -27.13
CA THR A 571 18.86 4.87 -25.80
C THR A 571 19.23 6.27 -25.34
N TYR A 572 18.75 6.64 -24.17
CA TYR A 572 19.09 7.88 -23.49
C TYR A 572 19.99 7.59 -22.30
N TYR A 573 20.91 8.51 -22.06
CA TYR A 573 21.83 8.51 -20.95
C TYR A 573 21.50 9.67 -20.02
N TRP A 574 21.56 9.43 -18.72
CA TRP A 574 21.24 10.42 -17.73
C TRP A 574 22.09 10.24 -16.49
N ARG A 575 22.32 11.34 -15.77
CA ARG A 575 23.15 11.38 -14.58
C ARG A 575 22.61 12.43 -13.64
N VAL A 576 22.77 12.21 -12.35
CA VAL A 576 22.49 13.21 -11.32
C VAL A 576 23.75 13.49 -10.52
N ASP A 577 24.20 14.75 -10.56
CA ASP A 577 25.28 15.23 -9.68
C ASP A 577 24.66 15.90 -8.45
N GLU A 578 25.10 15.48 -7.28
CA GLU A 578 24.57 15.95 -6.00
C GLU A 578 25.27 17.24 -5.56
N VAL A 579 24.49 18.27 -5.24
CA VAL A 579 24.99 19.54 -4.71
C VAL A 579 24.95 19.48 -3.19
N THR A 580 26.10 19.47 -2.56
CA THR A 580 26.24 19.47 -1.10
C THR A 580 26.80 20.80 -0.61
N THR A 581 26.79 21.02 0.69
CA THR A 581 27.49 22.17 1.31
C THR A 581 29.01 22.14 1.08
N SER A 582 29.57 20.96 0.79
CA SER A 582 31.01 20.74 0.57
C SER A 582 31.43 20.77 -0.90
N GLY A 583 30.48 20.87 -1.83
CA GLY A 583 30.73 20.85 -3.27
C GLY A 583 29.81 19.89 -4.02
N ILE A 584 30.17 19.59 -5.28
CA ILE A 584 29.39 18.74 -6.17
C ILE A 584 29.96 17.33 -6.15
N VAL A 585 29.11 16.33 -5.89
CA VAL A 585 29.45 14.91 -5.99
C VAL A 585 28.89 14.37 -7.30
N THR A 586 29.77 13.97 -8.21
CA THR A 586 29.37 13.47 -9.54
C THR A 586 28.73 12.09 -9.45
N GLY A 587 27.59 11.92 -10.13
CA GLY A 587 26.85 10.66 -10.19
C GLY A 587 27.39 9.64 -11.19
N GLN A 588 26.81 8.44 -11.17
CA GLN A 588 27.00 7.46 -12.24
C GLN A 588 26.10 7.81 -13.43
N VAL A 589 26.57 7.54 -14.65
CA VAL A 589 25.73 7.65 -15.85
C VAL A 589 24.89 6.38 -15.95
N TRP A 590 23.57 6.56 -15.99
CA TRP A 590 22.59 5.51 -16.24
C TRP A 590 22.05 5.63 -17.65
N SER A 591 21.51 4.52 -18.16
CA SER A 591 20.87 4.50 -19.48
C SER A 591 19.49 3.85 -19.41
N PHE A 592 18.63 4.20 -20.34
CA PHE A 592 17.43 3.45 -20.65
C PHE A 592 17.11 3.58 -22.14
N THR A 593 16.39 2.60 -22.68
CA THR A 593 15.96 2.61 -24.08
C THR A 593 14.47 2.90 -24.14
N VAL A 594 14.13 4.07 -24.66
CA VAL A 594 12.77 4.37 -25.07
C VAL A 594 12.52 3.50 -26.28
N SER A 595 11.63 2.54 -26.13
CA SER A 595 11.18 1.73 -27.26
C SER A 595 9.81 2.25 -27.66
N ALA A 596 9.43 2.07 -28.93
CA ALA A 596 8.01 1.95 -29.17
C ALA A 596 7.48 0.91 -28.17
N ILE A 597 6.27 1.07 -27.60
CA ILE A 597 5.49 -0.14 -27.29
C ILE A 597 5.70 -1.00 -28.53
N PRO A 598 6.32 -2.19 -28.43
CA PRO A 598 6.73 -2.91 -29.61
C PRO A 598 5.57 -2.84 -30.59
N ALA A 599 5.81 -2.41 -31.84
CA ALA A 599 4.86 -2.71 -32.89
C ALA A 599 4.63 -4.19 -32.73
N ALA A 600 3.44 -4.52 -32.23
CA ALA A 600 3.30 -5.70 -31.41
C ALA A 600 3.70 -6.87 -32.29
N THR A 601 4.76 -7.57 -31.87
CA THR A 601 5.06 -8.89 -32.43
C THR A 601 4.03 -9.92 -31.98
N ASN A 602 2.96 -9.45 -31.31
CA ASN A 602 1.85 -10.21 -30.81
C ASN A 602 0.55 -9.50 -31.25
N ALA A 603 -0.56 -10.22 -31.31
CA ALA A 603 -1.77 -9.74 -31.93
C ALA A 603 -2.46 -8.62 -31.12
N VAL A 604 -2.52 -7.40 -31.69
CA VAL A 604 -3.21 -6.23 -31.12
C VAL A 604 -4.40 -5.86 -31.99
N TYR A 605 -5.53 -5.63 -31.34
CA TYR A 605 -6.78 -5.25 -31.97
C TYR A 605 -7.37 -4.04 -31.30
N GLU A 606 -7.95 -3.13 -32.07
CA GLU A 606 -8.67 -1.99 -31.53
C GLU A 606 -9.84 -1.60 -32.42
N TRP A 607 -10.94 -1.18 -31.78
CA TRP A 607 -12.11 -0.57 -32.42
C TRP A 607 -12.34 0.80 -31.80
N THR A 608 -12.45 1.86 -32.61
CA THR A 608 -12.69 3.25 -32.17
C THR A 608 -14.05 3.81 -32.59
N PHE A 609 -14.84 3.03 -33.33
CA PHE A 609 -16.21 3.34 -33.78
C PHE A 609 -16.41 4.67 -34.53
N ASP A 610 -15.34 5.40 -34.87
CA ASP A 610 -15.38 6.64 -35.64
C ASP A 610 -15.95 6.43 -37.05
N SER A 611 -15.74 5.24 -37.60
CA SER A 611 -16.29 4.81 -38.90
C SER A 611 -17.75 4.35 -38.84
N ARG A 612 -18.39 4.39 -37.66
CA ARG A 612 -19.79 4.01 -37.43
C ARG A 612 -20.15 2.60 -37.90
N ASN A 613 -19.23 1.67 -37.69
CA ASN A 613 -19.34 0.28 -38.03
C ASN A 613 -18.54 -0.57 -37.03
N LEU A 614 -18.57 -1.90 -37.20
CA LEU A 614 -17.84 -2.84 -36.35
C LEU A 614 -16.45 -3.21 -36.89
N SER A 615 -15.92 -2.48 -37.88
CA SER A 615 -14.58 -2.78 -38.41
C SER A 615 -13.49 -2.37 -37.42
N ALA A 616 -12.49 -3.22 -37.26
CA ALA A 616 -11.32 -2.90 -36.46
C ALA A 616 -10.55 -1.71 -37.05
N ALA A 617 -10.13 -0.79 -36.19
CA ALA A 617 -9.21 0.31 -36.48
C ALA A 617 -7.74 -0.16 -36.47
N ILE A 618 -7.42 -1.14 -35.64
CA ILE A 618 -6.11 -1.82 -35.59
C ILE A 618 -6.33 -3.34 -35.62
N GLY A 619 -5.48 -4.04 -36.36
CA GLY A 619 -5.49 -5.51 -36.44
C GLY A 619 -6.50 -6.06 -37.45
N ASN A 620 -6.56 -7.38 -37.55
CA ASN A 620 -7.47 -8.12 -38.44
C ASN A 620 -8.60 -8.81 -37.67
N GLY A 621 -8.97 -8.28 -36.51
CA GLY A 621 -10.00 -8.85 -35.64
C GLY A 621 -11.38 -8.57 -36.21
N GLU A 622 -12.30 -9.50 -35.98
CA GLU A 622 -13.69 -9.41 -36.42
C GLU A 622 -14.58 -9.12 -35.22
N MET A 623 -15.53 -8.20 -35.39
CA MET A 623 -16.59 -7.93 -34.42
C MET A 623 -17.91 -8.02 -35.16
N GLU A 624 -18.77 -8.94 -34.73
CA GLU A 624 -20.05 -9.23 -35.37
C GLU A 624 -21.20 -9.13 -34.35
N TYR A 625 -22.41 -8.90 -34.86
CA TYR A 625 -23.61 -9.00 -34.04
C TYR A 625 -23.90 -10.48 -33.78
N ALA A 626 -24.14 -10.86 -32.52
CA ALA A 626 -24.50 -12.23 -32.16
C ALA A 626 -25.82 -12.68 -32.80
N ASP A 627 -26.73 -11.72 -33.05
CA ASP A 627 -28.00 -11.96 -33.74
C ASP A 627 -28.53 -10.69 -34.44
N GLY A 628 -29.60 -10.85 -35.22
CA GLY A 628 -30.25 -9.75 -35.94
C GLY A 628 -30.99 -8.75 -35.06
N ALA A 629 -31.41 -9.12 -33.84
CA ALA A 629 -32.02 -8.20 -32.88
C ALA A 629 -30.97 -7.25 -32.29
N THR A 630 -29.77 -7.75 -31.99
CA THR A 630 -28.64 -6.92 -31.55
C THR A 630 -28.30 -5.88 -32.60
N ALA A 631 -28.24 -6.28 -33.88
CA ALA A 631 -28.03 -5.35 -34.98
C ALA A 631 -29.09 -4.24 -35.04
N GLY A 632 -30.36 -4.56 -34.77
CA GLY A 632 -31.47 -3.59 -34.76
C GLY A 632 -31.50 -2.65 -33.54
N LEU A 633 -30.88 -3.04 -32.43
CA LEU A 633 -30.85 -2.26 -31.18
C LEU A 633 -29.59 -1.39 -31.02
N THR A 634 -28.53 -1.74 -31.75
CA THR A 634 -27.25 -1.03 -31.73
C THR A 634 -27.33 0.33 -32.42
N ALA A 635 -26.69 1.35 -31.83
CA ALA A 635 -26.55 2.66 -32.47
C ALA A 635 -25.12 3.20 -32.38
N PHE A 636 -24.68 3.91 -33.42
CA PHE A 636 -23.41 4.65 -33.43
C PHE A 636 -23.66 6.14 -33.27
N GLY A 637 -22.81 6.82 -32.52
CA GLY A 637 -22.89 8.25 -32.29
C GLY A 637 -21.54 8.95 -32.24
N THR A 638 -21.59 10.26 -32.01
CA THR A 638 -20.41 11.08 -31.73
C THR A 638 -20.70 11.86 -30.46
N THR A 639 -19.74 11.94 -29.53
CA THR A 639 -19.93 12.68 -28.28
C THR A 639 -20.28 14.14 -28.59
N ASP A 640 -21.27 14.68 -27.88
CA ASP A 640 -21.84 16.01 -28.14
C ASP A 640 -21.45 17.04 -27.08
N GLY A 641 -20.79 16.60 -26.00
CA GLY A 641 -20.37 17.45 -24.88
C GLY A 641 -21.50 17.84 -23.94
N VAL A 642 -22.73 17.37 -24.20
CA VAL A 642 -23.94 17.71 -23.42
C VAL A 642 -24.61 16.45 -22.88
N SER A 643 -25.15 15.59 -23.74
CA SER A 643 -25.79 14.33 -23.35
C SER A 643 -24.78 13.20 -23.23
N VAL A 644 -23.75 13.20 -24.08
CA VAL A 644 -22.59 12.31 -23.98
C VAL A 644 -21.34 13.20 -23.92
N PRO A 645 -20.72 13.35 -22.72
CA PRO A 645 -19.54 14.17 -22.53
C PRO A 645 -18.43 13.89 -23.54
N HIS A 646 -17.69 14.93 -23.92
CA HIS A 646 -16.46 14.77 -24.69
C HIS A 646 -15.38 14.06 -23.87
N ILE A 647 -14.51 13.30 -24.53
CA ILE A 647 -13.39 12.62 -23.88
C ILE A 647 -12.19 13.57 -23.86
N GLY A 648 -11.79 14.04 -22.68
CA GLY A 648 -10.72 15.03 -22.56
C GLY A 648 -11.00 16.33 -23.33
N GLY A 649 -12.28 16.72 -23.44
CA GLY A 649 -12.71 17.91 -24.17
C GLY A 649 -12.75 17.77 -25.70
N ARG A 650 -12.56 16.56 -26.24
CA ARG A 650 -12.62 16.30 -27.69
C ARG A 650 -13.80 15.39 -28.08
N PRO A 651 -14.45 15.64 -29.22
CA PRO A 651 -15.41 14.71 -29.82
C PRO A 651 -14.79 13.35 -30.11
N ALA A 652 -15.56 12.28 -29.95
CA ALA A 652 -15.14 10.90 -30.22
C ALA A 652 -16.33 10.08 -30.75
N GLY A 653 -16.09 9.13 -31.65
CA GLY A 653 -17.05 8.11 -32.01
C GLY A 653 -17.39 7.20 -30.83
N TYR A 654 -18.63 6.71 -30.76
CA TYR A 654 -19.01 5.69 -29.79
C TYR A 654 -20.04 4.72 -30.34
N LEU A 655 -20.01 3.51 -29.79
CA LEU A 655 -21.04 2.48 -29.85
C LEU A 655 -21.97 2.63 -28.64
N ARG A 656 -23.28 2.78 -28.86
CA ARG A 656 -24.30 2.72 -27.81
C ARG A 656 -24.78 1.29 -27.69
N VAL A 657 -24.44 0.66 -26.58
CA VAL A 657 -24.88 -0.68 -26.23
C VAL A 657 -26.12 -0.56 -25.33
N PRO A 658 -27.27 -1.10 -25.73
CA PRO A 658 -28.48 -1.07 -24.91
C PRO A 658 -28.43 -2.16 -23.84
N ALA A 659 -29.33 -2.08 -22.85
CA ALA A 659 -29.61 -3.22 -21.99
C ALA A 659 -30.27 -4.34 -22.81
N PHE A 660 -29.59 -5.48 -22.95
CA PHE A 660 -30.11 -6.62 -23.69
C PHE A 660 -31.11 -7.44 -22.86
N ALA A 661 -32.15 -7.95 -23.52
CA ALA A 661 -33.21 -8.72 -22.89
C ALA A 661 -33.10 -10.23 -23.17
N GLY A 662 -32.37 -10.64 -24.21
CA GLY A 662 -32.20 -12.04 -24.58
C GLY A 662 -30.76 -12.51 -24.39
N VAL A 663 -30.57 -13.71 -23.87
CA VAL A 663 -29.25 -14.35 -23.68
C VAL A 663 -28.47 -14.59 -24.97
N GLY A 664 -29.12 -14.51 -26.14
CA GLY A 664 -28.45 -14.59 -27.44
C GLY A 664 -27.90 -13.27 -27.97
N ASN A 665 -28.21 -12.15 -27.31
CA ASN A 665 -27.79 -10.82 -27.77
C ASN A 665 -26.31 -10.54 -27.46
N GLY A 666 -25.76 -9.48 -28.06
CA GLY A 666 -24.40 -9.02 -27.79
C GLY A 666 -23.50 -9.07 -29.02
N TYR A 667 -22.20 -8.92 -28.79
CA TYR A 667 -21.22 -8.80 -29.88
C TYR A 667 -20.18 -9.90 -29.76
N LEU A 668 -19.98 -10.64 -30.84
CA LEU A 668 -18.98 -11.71 -30.94
C LEU A 668 -17.68 -11.12 -31.46
N LEU A 669 -16.56 -11.44 -30.79
CA LEU A 669 -15.23 -11.05 -31.24
C LEU A 669 -14.42 -12.28 -31.65
N THR A 670 -13.67 -12.15 -32.75
CA THR A 670 -12.71 -13.14 -33.24
C THR A 670 -11.34 -12.50 -33.46
N PHE A 671 -10.29 -13.13 -32.94
CA PHE A 671 -8.90 -12.67 -32.95
C PHE A 671 -8.04 -13.54 -33.86
N ASN A 672 -8.12 -13.28 -35.17
CA ASN A 672 -7.56 -14.13 -36.22
C ASN A 672 -6.04 -14.47 -36.11
N ASP A 673 -5.26 -13.64 -35.40
CA ASP A 673 -3.82 -13.81 -35.23
C ASP A 673 -3.41 -14.18 -33.79
N SER A 674 -4.38 -14.42 -32.88
CA SER A 674 -4.12 -14.79 -31.50
C SER A 674 -4.21 -16.30 -31.29
N GLY A 675 -3.07 -16.95 -31.06
CA GLY A 675 -2.99 -18.38 -30.78
C GLY A 675 -2.84 -18.71 -29.29
N PRO A 676 -2.86 -20.01 -28.92
CA PRO A 676 -2.63 -20.45 -27.54
C PRO A 676 -1.33 -19.89 -26.97
N ASN A 677 -1.38 -19.42 -25.73
CA ASN A 677 -0.22 -18.86 -25.06
C ASN A 677 -0.17 -19.29 -23.59
N GLY A 678 0.91 -18.95 -22.88
CA GLY A 678 0.99 -19.25 -21.45
C GLY A 678 1.28 -20.71 -21.08
N GLY A 679 1.46 -21.60 -22.06
CA GLY A 679 1.79 -23.02 -21.84
C GLY A 679 0.58 -23.95 -21.77
N GLY A 680 -0.62 -23.45 -22.05
CA GLY A 680 -1.86 -24.22 -22.20
C GLY A 680 -2.32 -24.34 -23.66
N ALA A 681 -3.50 -24.94 -23.86
CA ALA A 681 -4.18 -25.11 -25.14
C ALA A 681 -4.97 -23.87 -25.59
N TYR A 682 -5.19 -22.90 -24.69
CA TYR A 682 -5.96 -21.68 -24.94
C TYR A 682 -5.13 -20.40 -24.80
N ILE A 683 -5.74 -19.23 -25.04
CA ILE A 683 -5.13 -17.94 -24.69
C ILE A 683 -5.26 -17.76 -23.17
N ASN A 684 -4.11 -17.83 -22.47
CA ASN A 684 -3.99 -17.79 -21.01
C ASN A 684 -3.32 -16.52 -20.47
N ARG A 685 -2.82 -15.66 -21.35
CA ARG A 685 -2.28 -14.34 -21.02
C ARG A 685 -2.86 -13.33 -21.98
N TYR A 686 -3.66 -12.40 -21.50
CA TYR A 686 -4.30 -11.40 -22.35
C TYR A 686 -4.70 -10.16 -21.56
N THR A 687 -5.01 -9.09 -22.29
CA THR A 687 -5.54 -7.84 -21.75
C THR A 687 -6.71 -7.38 -22.62
N VAL A 688 -7.86 -7.11 -22.00
CA VAL A 688 -9.02 -6.50 -22.66
C VAL A 688 -9.22 -5.11 -22.06
N ILE A 689 -9.37 -4.09 -22.89
CA ILE A 689 -9.48 -2.69 -22.48
C ILE A 689 -10.71 -2.06 -23.11
N PHE A 690 -11.47 -1.31 -22.30
CA PHE A 690 -12.65 -0.58 -22.72
C PHE A 690 -12.55 0.88 -22.31
N ASP A 691 -12.86 1.80 -23.22
CA ASP A 691 -13.18 3.19 -22.89
C ASP A 691 -14.70 3.34 -22.84
N VAL A 692 -15.26 3.46 -21.63
CA VAL A 692 -16.71 3.41 -21.39
C VAL A 692 -17.23 4.61 -20.61
N LEU A 693 -18.47 4.97 -20.91
CA LEU A 693 -19.29 5.88 -20.11
C LEU A 693 -20.62 5.20 -19.78
N VAL A 694 -20.94 5.21 -18.50
CA VAL A 694 -22.12 4.53 -17.95
C VAL A 694 -23.14 5.59 -17.54
N PRO A 695 -24.28 5.71 -18.25
CA PRO A 695 -25.28 6.73 -17.97
C PRO A 695 -26.21 6.34 -16.81
N GLY A 696 -26.84 7.34 -16.18
CA GLY A 696 -27.98 7.10 -15.28
C GLY A 696 -27.67 6.29 -14.03
N SER A 697 -28.66 5.58 -13.48
CA SER A 697 -28.53 4.74 -12.29
C SER A 697 -28.02 3.34 -12.64
N LEU A 698 -26.90 2.93 -12.04
CA LEU A 698 -26.21 1.69 -12.37
C LEU A 698 -26.96 0.44 -11.92
N ASN A 699 -27.10 -0.50 -12.86
CA ASN A 699 -27.38 -1.91 -12.58
C ASN A 699 -26.13 -2.76 -12.87
N TYR A 700 -26.21 -4.08 -12.79
CA TYR A 700 -25.14 -4.95 -13.26
C TYR A 700 -24.91 -4.80 -14.77
N LEU A 701 -23.65 -4.62 -15.15
CA LEU A 701 -23.19 -4.51 -16.54
C LEU A 701 -22.08 -5.53 -16.79
N PRO A 702 -22.32 -6.61 -17.55
CA PRO A 702 -21.28 -7.53 -17.99
C PRO A 702 -20.44 -6.83 -19.06
N PHE A 703 -19.12 -6.94 -18.96
CA PHE A 703 -18.23 -6.49 -20.03
C PHE A 703 -18.04 -7.60 -21.07
N PHE A 704 -17.73 -8.82 -20.63
CA PHE A 704 -17.53 -9.96 -21.52
C PHE A 704 -17.75 -11.30 -20.83
N ASN A 705 -18.03 -12.31 -21.64
CA ASN A 705 -18.05 -13.73 -21.29
C ASN A 705 -16.99 -14.46 -22.13
N THR A 706 -16.12 -15.26 -21.48
CA THR A 706 -15.12 -16.10 -22.16
C THR A 706 -15.73 -17.36 -22.78
N ASN A 707 -16.98 -17.67 -22.42
CA ASN A 707 -17.82 -18.63 -23.14
C ASN A 707 -18.69 -17.87 -24.15
N PRO A 708 -18.34 -17.85 -25.45
CA PRO A 708 -19.11 -17.12 -26.47
C PRO A 708 -20.49 -17.72 -26.74
N GLU A 709 -20.76 -18.97 -26.33
CA GLU A 709 -22.10 -19.56 -26.38
C GLU A 709 -23.03 -19.03 -25.27
N ASN A 710 -22.49 -18.22 -24.36
CA ASN A 710 -23.20 -17.60 -23.25
C ASN A 710 -23.96 -18.58 -22.34
N ALA A 711 -23.41 -19.78 -22.14
CA ALA A 711 -24.05 -20.84 -21.36
C ALA A 711 -23.83 -20.70 -19.84
N ASN A 712 -23.18 -19.62 -19.38
CA ASN A 712 -22.83 -19.35 -17.99
C ASN A 712 -22.76 -17.83 -17.72
N ASP A 713 -22.55 -17.46 -16.45
CA ASP A 713 -22.35 -16.07 -16.03
C ASP A 713 -21.18 -15.42 -16.77
N ALA A 714 -21.29 -14.12 -17.03
CA ALA A 714 -20.19 -13.34 -17.59
C ALA A 714 -18.96 -13.35 -16.66
N ASP A 715 -17.80 -13.04 -17.22
CA ASP A 715 -16.51 -13.22 -16.55
C ASP A 715 -15.92 -11.93 -15.98
N PHE A 716 -16.57 -10.79 -16.26
CA PHE A 716 -16.21 -9.49 -15.72
C PHE A 716 -17.40 -8.54 -15.75
N TYR A 717 -17.71 -7.93 -14.60
CA TYR A 717 -18.86 -7.04 -14.39
C TYR A 717 -18.41 -5.67 -13.88
N LEU A 718 -19.23 -4.67 -14.18
CA LEU A 718 -19.44 -3.48 -13.36
C LEU A 718 -20.73 -3.69 -12.53
N VAL A 719 -20.65 -3.48 -11.22
CA VAL A 719 -21.75 -3.73 -10.27
C VAL A 719 -22.44 -2.45 -9.81
N PRO A 720 -23.66 -2.50 -9.23
CA PRO A 720 -24.46 -1.31 -8.90
C PRO A 720 -23.78 -0.24 -8.03
N ASP A 721 -22.79 -0.62 -7.22
CA ASP A 721 -22.05 0.32 -6.37
C ASP A 721 -20.88 1.04 -7.10
N GLY A 722 -20.66 0.74 -8.38
CA GLY A 722 -19.56 1.29 -9.19
C GLY A 722 -18.27 0.48 -9.13
N GLY A 723 -18.22 -0.64 -8.42
CA GLY A 723 -17.09 -1.58 -8.40
C GLY A 723 -16.98 -2.41 -9.69
N VAL A 724 -15.77 -2.82 -10.05
CA VAL A 724 -15.52 -3.74 -11.17
C VAL A 724 -14.93 -5.06 -10.66
N GLY A 725 -15.31 -6.17 -11.28
CA GLY A 725 -14.80 -7.49 -10.92
C GLY A 725 -15.80 -8.60 -11.21
N ILE A 726 -15.75 -9.65 -10.41
CA ILE A 726 -16.66 -10.79 -10.53
C ILE A 726 -16.85 -11.42 -9.15
N GLY A 727 -17.99 -12.06 -8.90
CA GLY A 727 -18.28 -12.71 -7.62
C GLY A 727 -17.14 -13.62 -7.14
N THR A 728 -16.50 -14.36 -8.06
CA THR A 728 -15.29 -15.13 -7.78
C THR A 728 -14.06 -14.22 -7.70
N GLY A 729 -13.58 -13.94 -6.48
CA GLY A 729 -12.45 -13.04 -6.23
C GLY A 729 -12.88 -11.62 -5.83
N GLY A 730 -14.16 -11.31 -5.99
CA GLY A 730 -14.81 -10.09 -5.52
C GLY A 730 -14.58 -8.87 -6.42
N TYR A 731 -15.26 -7.79 -6.05
CA TYR A 731 -15.24 -6.52 -6.77
C TYR A 731 -14.19 -5.56 -6.20
N SER A 732 -13.85 -4.53 -6.97
CA SER A 732 -13.08 -3.37 -6.50
C SER A 732 -13.92 -2.52 -5.53
N ALA A 733 -13.32 -1.47 -4.95
CA ALA A 733 -14.02 -0.58 -4.02
C ALA A 733 -15.26 0.08 -4.68
N PRO A 734 -16.34 0.33 -3.91
CA PRO A 734 -17.48 1.12 -4.40
C PRO A 734 -17.04 2.46 -5.00
N GLY A 735 -17.72 2.91 -6.04
CA GLY A 735 -17.44 4.17 -6.73
C GLY A 735 -16.19 4.17 -7.60
N THR A 736 -15.60 2.99 -7.88
CA THR A 736 -14.43 2.85 -8.77
C THR A 736 -14.71 3.44 -10.17
N ILE A 737 -15.90 3.20 -10.71
CA ILE A 737 -16.41 3.82 -11.94
C ILE A 737 -17.46 4.86 -11.55
N ALA A 738 -17.23 6.11 -11.94
CA ALA A 738 -18.19 7.19 -11.76
C ALA A 738 -19.17 7.24 -12.93
N LEU A 739 -20.44 7.47 -12.61
CA LEU A 739 -21.50 7.57 -13.61
C LEU A 739 -21.37 8.88 -14.40
N ASN A 740 -21.79 8.83 -15.67
CA ASN A 740 -21.71 9.95 -16.61
C ASN A 740 -20.28 10.48 -16.83
N MET A 741 -19.27 9.67 -16.55
CA MET A 741 -17.87 9.96 -16.81
C MET A 741 -17.24 8.86 -17.67
N TRP A 742 -16.28 9.26 -18.50
CA TRP A 742 -15.48 8.32 -19.28
C TRP A 742 -14.38 7.71 -18.42
N HIS A 743 -14.32 6.38 -18.43
CA HIS A 743 -13.30 5.60 -17.76
C HIS A 743 -12.64 4.63 -18.74
N ARG A 744 -11.32 4.45 -18.60
CA ARG A 744 -10.61 3.33 -19.20
C ARG A 744 -10.60 2.17 -18.23
N VAL A 745 -11.27 1.08 -18.56
CA VAL A 745 -11.33 -0.14 -17.74
C VAL A 745 -10.52 -1.22 -18.43
N ALA A 746 -9.55 -1.81 -17.74
CA ALA A 746 -8.75 -2.90 -18.27
C ALA A 746 -8.86 -4.15 -17.39
N PHE A 747 -9.13 -5.29 -18.02
CA PHE A 747 -9.02 -6.62 -17.45
C PHE A 747 -7.73 -7.25 -17.95
N VAL A 748 -6.90 -7.76 -17.05
CA VAL A 748 -5.66 -8.46 -17.39
C VAL A 748 -5.72 -9.87 -16.82
N GLY A 749 -5.76 -10.87 -17.70
CA GLY A 749 -5.60 -12.27 -17.35
C GLY A 749 -4.15 -12.68 -17.49
N ASP A 750 -3.51 -13.10 -16.40
CA ASP A 750 -2.28 -13.91 -16.41
C ASP A 750 -2.60 -15.22 -15.70
N LEU A 751 -3.30 -16.10 -16.42
CA LEU A 751 -3.87 -17.33 -15.88
C LEU A 751 -2.78 -18.32 -15.48
N VAL A 752 -1.61 -18.23 -16.13
CA VAL A 752 -0.41 -18.99 -15.77
C VAL A 752 0.14 -18.55 -14.41
N ALA A 753 0.11 -17.25 -14.13
CA ALA A 753 0.44 -16.69 -12.83
C ALA A 753 -0.74 -16.78 -11.85
N ASN A 754 -1.85 -17.43 -12.24
CA ASN A 754 -3.05 -17.54 -11.43
C ASN A 754 -3.61 -16.17 -11.04
N GLN A 755 -3.50 -15.17 -11.93
CA GLN A 755 -3.75 -13.76 -11.65
C GLN A 755 -4.77 -13.14 -12.60
N LEU A 756 -5.77 -12.47 -12.04
CA LEU A 756 -6.60 -11.50 -12.74
C LEU A 756 -6.35 -10.12 -12.14
N ARG A 757 -6.10 -9.10 -12.94
CA ARG A 757 -5.85 -7.73 -12.49
C ARG A 757 -6.77 -6.76 -13.21
N PHE A 758 -7.46 -5.90 -12.45
CA PHE A 758 -8.39 -4.92 -12.99
C PHE A 758 -7.81 -3.53 -12.77
N TYR A 759 -7.81 -2.73 -13.83
CA TYR A 759 -7.31 -1.36 -13.79
C TYR A 759 -8.40 -0.39 -14.22
N VAL A 760 -8.43 0.78 -13.60
CA VAL A 760 -9.26 1.91 -14.02
C VAL A 760 -8.37 3.13 -14.18
N ASN A 761 -8.43 3.75 -15.36
CA ASN A 761 -7.62 4.91 -15.73
C ASN A 761 -6.11 4.70 -15.49
N GLY A 762 -5.63 3.48 -15.71
CA GLY A 762 -4.24 3.07 -15.52
C GLY A 762 -3.85 2.74 -14.07
N THR A 763 -4.76 2.84 -13.12
CA THR A 763 -4.53 2.46 -11.71
C THR A 763 -5.06 1.06 -11.44
N LEU A 764 -4.29 0.21 -10.77
CA LEU A 764 -4.76 -1.10 -10.32
C LEU A 764 -5.85 -0.91 -9.25
N VAL A 765 -7.07 -1.40 -9.52
CA VAL A 765 -8.20 -1.29 -8.58
C VAL A 765 -8.54 -2.61 -7.90
N LYS A 766 -8.09 -3.73 -8.48
CA LYS A 766 -8.30 -5.07 -7.92
C LYS A 766 -7.30 -6.06 -8.52
N GLN A 767 -6.85 -7.01 -7.70
CA GLN A 767 -6.14 -8.19 -8.16
C GLN A 767 -6.72 -9.42 -7.47
N ASN A 768 -7.07 -10.42 -8.26
CA ASN A 768 -7.50 -11.73 -7.81
C ASN A 768 -6.37 -12.72 -8.07
N ASN A 769 -5.95 -13.46 -7.05
CA ASN A 769 -5.08 -14.61 -7.21
C ASN A 769 -5.95 -15.86 -7.03
N LEU A 770 -6.26 -16.56 -8.11
CA LEU A 770 -7.19 -17.71 -8.14
C LEU A 770 -6.44 -18.95 -8.60
N SER A 771 -6.77 -20.14 -8.10
CA SER A 771 -6.12 -21.39 -8.53
C SER A 771 -6.79 -22.01 -9.75
N GLY A 772 -6.01 -22.75 -10.54
CA GLY A 772 -6.53 -23.56 -11.65
C GLY A 772 -7.04 -22.74 -12.83
N LEU A 773 -6.46 -21.56 -13.07
CA LEU A 773 -6.88 -20.71 -14.18
C LEU A 773 -6.35 -21.17 -15.54
N LEU A 774 -5.19 -21.85 -15.57
CA LEU A 774 -4.60 -22.36 -16.80
C LEU A 774 -5.56 -23.32 -17.51
N ASP A 775 -5.96 -22.98 -18.74
CA ASP A 775 -6.96 -23.68 -19.54
C ASP A 775 -8.30 -23.90 -18.81
N GLY A 776 -8.54 -23.11 -17.76
CA GLY A 776 -9.77 -23.10 -16.98
C GLY A 776 -10.69 -21.96 -17.39
N ARG A 777 -11.59 -21.59 -16.48
CA ARG A 777 -12.41 -20.37 -16.62
C ARG A 777 -11.50 -19.16 -16.89
N TRP A 778 -11.96 -18.21 -17.70
CA TRP A 778 -11.20 -17.07 -18.23
C TRP A 778 -10.19 -17.37 -19.34
N SER A 779 -9.93 -18.63 -19.69
CA SER A 779 -9.15 -18.94 -20.90
C SER A 779 -9.99 -18.64 -22.13
N LEU A 780 -9.40 -18.05 -23.17
CA LEU A 780 -10.12 -17.75 -24.41
C LEU A 780 -9.84 -18.81 -25.45
N TYR A 781 -10.85 -19.09 -26.28
CA TYR A 781 -10.60 -19.69 -27.58
C TYR A 781 -9.59 -18.87 -28.37
N SER A 782 -8.98 -19.52 -29.34
CA SER A 782 -7.89 -18.97 -30.13
C SER A 782 -8.16 -19.20 -31.61
N ASN A 783 -7.26 -18.69 -32.45
CA ASN A 783 -7.33 -18.87 -33.90
C ASN A 783 -7.26 -20.34 -34.38
N VAL A 784 -7.09 -21.32 -33.49
CA VAL A 784 -7.19 -22.76 -33.82
C VAL A 784 -8.53 -23.39 -33.42
N ASP A 785 -9.33 -22.72 -32.60
CA ASP A 785 -10.62 -23.16 -32.08
C ASP A 785 -11.72 -22.49 -32.93
N GLY A 786 -12.18 -23.15 -33.99
CA GLY A 786 -13.09 -22.51 -34.95
C GLY A 786 -14.34 -21.90 -34.29
N GLY A 787 -14.53 -20.58 -34.45
CA GLY A 787 -15.62 -19.82 -33.84
C GLY A 787 -15.14 -18.48 -33.28
N PRO A 788 -16.03 -17.73 -32.60
CA PRO A 788 -15.66 -16.51 -31.87
C PRO A 788 -14.96 -16.81 -30.54
N ASP A 789 -14.14 -15.87 -30.06
CA ASP A 789 -13.35 -16.00 -28.83
C ASP A 789 -14.03 -15.40 -27.59
N LEU A 790 -14.90 -14.41 -27.80
CA LEU A 790 -15.56 -13.65 -26.74
C LEU A 790 -16.98 -13.26 -27.14
N LEU A 791 -17.87 -13.18 -26.14
CA LEU A 791 -19.14 -12.45 -26.23
C LEU A 791 -19.09 -11.22 -25.34
N LEU A 792 -19.46 -10.05 -25.87
CA LEU A 792 -19.50 -8.79 -25.11
C LEU A 792 -20.91 -8.40 -24.69
N PHE A 793 -20.96 -7.73 -23.52
CA PHE A 793 -22.13 -7.02 -23.00
C PHE A 793 -23.39 -7.83 -22.75
N ASN A 794 -23.28 -9.15 -22.60
CA ASN A 794 -24.39 -10.01 -22.22
C ASN A 794 -23.95 -11.06 -21.20
N GLU A 795 -24.94 -11.76 -20.64
CA GLU A 795 -24.74 -12.81 -19.66
C GLU A 795 -25.75 -13.95 -19.86
N GLY A 796 -25.47 -15.14 -19.32
CA GLY A 796 -26.23 -16.36 -19.56
C GLY A 796 -27.60 -16.46 -18.88
N ASP A 797 -27.98 -15.48 -18.05
CA ASP A 797 -29.27 -15.42 -17.36
C ASP A 797 -30.36 -14.75 -18.21
N THR A 798 -31.53 -15.37 -18.16
CA THR A 798 -32.76 -14.92 -18.80
C THR A 798 -33.53 -13.85 -18.01
N SER A 799 -33.09 -13.50 -16.79
CA SER A 799 -33.78 -12.52 -15.94
C SER A 799 -33.72 -11.07 -16.44
N GLY A 800 -32.73 -10.75 -17.29
CA GLY A 800 -32.46 -9.38 -17.73
C GLY A 800 -32.01 -8.43 -16.61
N GLN A 801 -31.74 -8.95 -15.41
CA GLN A 801 -31.30 -8.14 -14.26
C GLN A 801 -29.84 -7.71 -14.36
N TYR A 802 -29.10 -8.26 -15.30
CA TYR A 802 -27.66 -8.10 -15.42
C TYR A 802 -27.25 -7.55 -16.78
N THR A 803 -28.05 -6.65 -17.33
CA THR A 803 -27.63 -5.83 -18.47
C THR A 803 -27.94 -4.37 -18.19
N HIS A 804 -27.14 -3.49 -18.79
CA HIS A 804 -27.29 -2.06 -18.61
C HIS A 804 -26.85 -1.31 -19.87
N GLU A 805 -27.41 -0.13 -20.10
CA GLU A 805 -26.94 0.73 -21.18
C GLU A 805 -25.50 1.21 -20.91
N VAL A 806 -24.65 1.19 -21.94
CA VAL A 806 -23.28 1.73 -21.86
C VAL A 806 -22.88 2.36 -23.19
N TYR A 807 -22.14 3.46 -23.13
CA TYR A 807 -21.47 4.06 -24.27
C TYR A 807 -20.03 3.60 -24.31
N VAL A 808 -19.58 3.07 -25.44
CA VAL A 808 -18.22 2.54 -25.62
C VAL A 808 -17.55 3.33 -26.72
N SER A 809 -16.49 4.08 -26.40
CA SER A 809 -15.74 4.83 -27.40
C SER A 809 -14.64 3.97 -28.02
N SER A 810 -14.05 3.06 -27.25
CA SER A 810 -13.06 2.15 -27.79
C SER A 810 -13.01 0.81 -27.06
N ILE A 811 -12.64 -0.24 -27.80
CA ILE A 811 -12.36 -1.57 -27.28
C ILE A 811 -11.00 -1.99 -27.82
N ALA A 812 -10.15 -2.60 -26.98
CA ALA A 812 -8.90 -3.16 -27.45
C ALA A 812 -8.58 -4.50 -26.79
N PHE A 813 -7.90 -5.35 -27.56
CA PHE A 813 -7.40 -6.66 -27.11
C PHE A 813 -5.91 -6.79 -27.39
N ILE A 814 -5.20 -7.39 -26.44
CA ILE A 814 -3.80 -7.80 -26.58
C ILE A 814 -3.68 -9.22 -26.03
N ASP A 815 -3.10 -10.13 -26.80
CA ASP A 815 -2.77 -11.53 -26.45
C ASP A 815 -1.57 -11.66 -25.47
N ARG A 816 -1.39 -10.69 -24.57
CA ARG A 816 -0.48 -10.79 -23.42
C ARG A 816 -1.01 -10.00 -22.23
N ALA A 817 -0.55 -10.39 -21.05
CA ALA A 817 -0.80 -9.64 -19.84
C ALA A 817 0.04 -8.35 -19.84
N LEU A 818 -0.60 -7.19 -19.94
CA LEU A 818 0.10 -5.91 -19.81
C LEU A 818 0.63 -5.73 -18.38
N THR A 819 1.80 -5.11 -18.29
CA THR A 819 2.41 -4.75 -17.01
C THR A 819 1.69 -3.55 -16.40
N ALA A 820 1.85 -3.37 -15.08
CA ALA A 820 1.31 -2.21 -14.38
C ALA A 820 1.84 -0.88 -14.96
N GLY A 821 3.11 -0.84 -15.39
CA GLY A 821 3.71 0.34 -16.02
C GLY A 821 3.09 0.67 -17.38
N GLU A 822 2.80 -0.34 -18.19
CA GLU A 822 2.13 -0.15 -19.49
C GLU A 822 0.70 0.36 -19.30
N LEU A 823 -0.06 -0.20 -18.36
CA LEU A 823 -1.43 0.23 -18.08
C LEU A 823 -1.46 1.64 -17.47
N ALA A 824 -0.52 1.96 -16.58
CA ALA A 824 -0.36 3.31 -16.06
C ALA A 824 -0.04 4.33 -17.17
N ALA A 825 0.73 3.93 -18.19
CA ALA A 825 1.05 4.79 -19.33
C ALA A 825 -0.17 5.02 -20.25
N LEU A 826 -1.09 4.07 -20.34
CA LEU A 826 -2.34 4.25 -21.09
C LEU A 826 -3.23 5.32 -20.45
N GLY A 827 -3.28 5.38 -19.11
CA GLY A 827 -4.03 6.38 -18.35
C GLY A 827 -5.55 6.24 -18.52
N GLY A 828 -6.28 7.37 -18.46
CA GLY A 828 -7.72 7.42 -18.70
C GLY A 828 -8.11 7.36 -20.17
N ALA A 829 -9.42 7.33 -20.42
CA ALA A 829 -10.01 7.30 -21.76
C ALA A 829 -9.56 8.50 -22.61
N LYS A 830 -9.41 8.28 -23.93
CA LYS A 830 -8.97 9.32 -24.87
C LYS A 830 -9.86 9.31 -26.12
N ALA A 831 -10.16 10.50 -26.65
CA ALA A 831 -10.97 10.64 -27.86
C ALA A 831 -10.34 10.00 -29.11
N ALA A 832 -9.03 9.76 -29.11
CA ALA A 832 -8.31 9.14 -30.22
C ALA A 832 -8.24 7.60 -30.12
N GLY A 833 -8.77 7.00 -29.06
CA GLY A 833 -8.67 5.56 -28.80
C GLY A 833 -7.66 5.16 -27.70
N ILE A 834 -7.47 3.86 -27.57
CA ILE A 834 -6.60 3.18 -26.62
C ILE A 834 -5.15 3.17 -27.10
N PHE A 835 -4.91 2.64 -28.30
CA PHE A 835 -3.59 2.54 -28.93
C PHE A 835 -3.50 3.36 -30.24
N VAL A 836 -4.63 3.69 -30.87
CA VAL A 836 -4.68 4.52 -32.08
C VAL A 836 -3.98 5.86 -31.84
N GLN A 837 -3.01 6.13 -32.71
CA GLN A 837 -2.30 7.40 -32.78
C GLN A 837 -2.95 8.26 -33.88
N PRO A 838 -3.14 9.57 -33.68
CA PRO A 838 -3.73 10.46 -34.69
C PRO A 838 -2.99 10.47 -36.04
N LEU A 839 -1.70 10.07 -36.05
CA LEU A 839 -0.86 9.93 -37.23
C LEU A 839 0.06 8.71 -37.03
N ALA A 840 -0.02 7.73 -37.93
CA ALA A 840 0.79 6.52 -37.94
C ALA A 840 1.78 6.55 -39.12
N ILE A 841 3.00 6.02 -38.93
CA ILE A 841 4.01 5.91 -39.99
C ILE A 841 4.45 4.46 -40.11
N ALA A 842 4.16 3.85 -41.25
CA ALA A 842 4.65 2.53 -41.64
C ALA A 842 5.86 2.68 -42.57
N ARG A 843 6.80 1.73 -42.51
CA ARG A 843 7.95 1.68 -43.42
C ARG A 843 7.99 0.36 -44.16
N SER A 844 8.10 0.42 -45.49
CA SER A 844 8.25 -0.76 -46.35
C SER A 844 9.42 -0.53 -47.30
N GLY A 845 10.52 -1.24 -47.06
CA GLY A 845 11.78 -1.04 -47.78
C GLY A 845 12.30 0.40 -47.67
N ALA A 846 12.52 1.02 -48.83
CA ALA A 846 12.95 2.41 -48.96
C ALA A 846 11.75 3.37 -49.10
N SER A 847 10.58 3.02 -48.58
CA SER A 847 9.40 3.89 -48.60
C SER A 847 8.80 4.03 -47.21
N ILE A 848 8.29 5.22 -46.90
CA ILE A 848 7.43 5.43 -45.74
C ILE A 848 6.00 5.69 -46.21
N THR A 849 5.05 5.20 -45.44
CA THR A 849 3.63 5.48 -45.61
C THR A 849 3.11 6.10 -44.31
N VAL A 850 2.67 7.35 -44.41
CA VAL A 850 2.01 8.09 -43.33
C VAL A 850 0.50 7.86 -43.48
N HIS A 851 -0.17 7.48 -42.40
CA HIS A 851 -1.61 7.26 -42.33
C HIS A 851 -2.20 8.13 -41.22
N TRP A 852 -3.40 8.67 -41.41
CA TRP A 852 -4.12 9.43 -40.39
C TRP A 852 -5.62 9.26 -40.57
N GLU A 853 -6.39 9.50 -39.51
CA GLU A 853 -7.84 9.40 -39.57
C GLU A 853 -8.48 10.73 -39.99
N ASN A 854 -9.63 10.63 -40.68
CA ASN A 854 -10.47 11.74 -41.15
C ASN A 854 -9.85 12.58 -42.30
N SER A 855 -10.38 12.40 -43.51
CA SER A 855 -9.89 13.09 -44.72
C SER A 855 -10.50 14.47 -44.97
N SER A 856 -11.59 14.79 -44.26
CA SER A 856 -12.34 16.03 -44.50
C SER A 856 -11.72 17.21 -43.76
N GLY A 857 -11.12 18.13 -44.51
CA GLY A 857 -10.57 19.40 -43.99
C GLY A 857 -9.17 19.32 -43.37
N VAL A 858 -8.59 18.12 -43.24
CA VAL A 858 -7.24 17.92 -42.69
C VAL A 858 -6.21 17.92 -43.82
N ARG A 859 -5.08 18.63 -43.62
CA ARG A 859 -3.92 18.61 -44.53
C ARG A 859 -2.66 18.12 -43.80
N LEU A 860 -1.85 17.32 -44.48
CA LEU A 860 -0.55 16.87 -43.98
C LEU A 860 0.50 17.94 -44.26
N GLN A 861 1.33 18.27 -43.28
CA GLN A 861 2.50 19.14 -43.45
C GLN A 861 3.79 18.40 -43.12
N LYS A 862 4.88 18.78 -43.82
CA LYS A 862 6.23 18.22 -43.65
C LYS A 862 7.28 19.32 -43.41
N THR A 863 8.30 19.01 -42.62
CA THR A 863 9.53 19.82 -42.43
C THR A 863 10.75 18.92 -42.25
N THR A 864 11.96 19.45 -42.41
CA THR A 864 13.23 18.76 -42.12
C THR A 864 13.75 19.00 -40.70
N THR A 865 13.21 19.97 -39.97
CA THR A 865 13.54 20.25 -38.55
C THR A 865 12.30 20.65 -37.75
N LEU A 866 12.20 20.21 -36.48
CA LEU A 866 11.07 20.51 -35.59
C LEU A 866 10.96 22.00 -35.21
N SER A 867 12.08 22.73 -35.23
CA SER A 867 12.16 24.15 -34.89
C SER A 867 11.92 25.10 -36.09
N SER A 868 11.70 24.57 -37.29
CA SER A 868 11.48 25.37 -38.48
C SER A 868 10.09 26.05 -38.44
N PRO A 869 10.00 27.37 -38.67
CA PRO A 869 8.71 28.04 -38.88
C PRO A 869 8.07 27.67 -40.23
N ASN A 870 8.81 27.02 -41.14
CA ASN A 870 8.42 26.79 -42.53
C ASN A 870 7.91 25.36 -42.76
N TRP A 871 6.83 24.98 -42.08
CA TRP A 871 6.10 23.75 -42.40
C TRP A 871 5.42 23.89 -43.76
N GLN A 872 5.64 22.92 -44.65
CA GLN A 872 5.02 22.94 -45.98
C GLN A 872 3.91 21.91 -46.09
N ASP A 873 2.81 22.29 -46.72
CA ASP A 873 1.75 21.35 -47.08
C ASP A 873 2.30 20.28 -48.02
N VAL A 874 1.97 19.03 -47.73
CA VAL A 874 2.25 17.89 -48.60
C VAL A 874 1.16 17.89 -49.69
N PRO A 875 1.52 18.16 -50.96
CA PRO A 875 0.53 18.30 -52.03
C PRO A 875 -0.33 17.03 -52.20
N GLY A 876 -1.62 17.21 -52.48
CA GLY A 876 -2.54 16.11 -52.75
C GLY A 876 -3.04 15.34 -51.52
N THR A 877 -2.73 15.80 -50.30
CA THR A 877 -3.16 15.12 -49.06
C THR A 877 -4.51 15.60 -48.52
N VAL A 878 -5.01 16.74 -48.98
CA VAL A 878 -6.36 17.26 -48.63
C VAL A 878 -7.42 16.33 -49.20
N GLY A 879 -8.31 15.79 -48.36
CA GLY A 879 -9.28 14.79 -48.81
C GLY A 879 -8.75 13.36 -48.87
N THR A 880 -7.53 13.10 -48.37
CA THR A 880 -6.94 11.76 -48.24
C THR A 880 -6.65 11.41 -46.78
N ASN A 881 -6.36 10.14 -46.51
CA ASN A 881 -6.01 9.61 -45.19
C ASN A 881 -4.66 8.85 -45.20
N THR A 882 -3.90 8.97 -46.30
CA THR A 882 -2.63 8.29 -46.48
C THR A 882 -1.70 9.07 -47.43
N PHE A 883 -0.40 9.00 -47.18
CA PHE A 883 0.67 9.57 -48.00
C PHE A 883 1.85 8.61 -48.04
N SER A 884 2.38 8.29 -49.22
CA SER A 884 3.60 7.49 -49.35
C SER A 884 4.72 8.26 -50.04
N GLU A 885 5.96 8.13 -49.55
CA GLU A 885 7.13 8.66 -50.23
C GLU A 885 8.33 7.70 -50.16
N ALA A 886 9.18 7.75 -51.19
CA ALA A 886 10.47 7.07 -51.17
C ALA A 886 11.42 7.82 -50.23
N THR A 887 12.12 7.08 -49.36
CA THR A 887 13.06 7.60 -48.36
C THR A 887 14.27 8.21 -49.05
N ALA A 888 14.17 9.50 -49.34
CA ALA A 888 15.31 10.32 -49.77
C ALA A 888 15.74 11.35 -48.69
N SER A 889 14.96 11.56 -47.61
CA SER A 889 15.36 12.45 -46.51
C SER A 889 14.59 12.21 -45.20
N SER A 890 15.24 12.48 -44.07
CA SER A 890 14.61 12.58 -42.74
C SER A 890 13.65 13.77 -42.70
N GLY A 891 12.42 13.57 -42.21
CA GLY A 891 11.43 14.64 -42.10
C GLY A 891 10.45 14.41 -40.96
N PHE A 892 9.86 15.50 -40.49
CA PHE A 892 8.81 15.52 -39.47
C PHE A 892 7.46 15.80 -40.15
N TYR A 893 6.41 15.16 -39.64
CA TYR A 893 5.06 15.25 -40.17
C TYR A 893 4.11 15.80 -39.11
N ARG A 894 3.12 16.59 -39.53
CA ARG A 894 2.00 16.99 -38.67
C ARG A 894 0.71 17.07 -39.48
N LEU A 895 -0.41 16.89 -38.80
CA LEU A 895 -1.72 17.20 -39.35
C LEU A 895 -2.10 18.63 -38.99
N VAL A 896 -2.68 19.35 -39.93
CA VAL A 896 -3.27 20.68 -39.71
C VAL A 896 -4.74 20.58 -40.04
N GLY A 897 -5.59 20.86 -39.04
CA GLY A 897 -7.04 20.92 -39.23
C GLY A 897 -7.48 22.08 -40.12
N PRO A 898 -8.78 22.15 -40.45
CA PRO A 898 -9.36 23.24 -41.23
C PRO A 898 -9.24 24.61 -40.58
#